data_AF-A0A498MYT6-F1
#
_entry.id   AF-A0A498MYT6-F1
#
_cell.length_a   1.000
_cell.length_b   1.000
_cell.length_c   1.000
_cell.angle_alpha   90.00
_cell.angle_beta   90.00
_cell.angle_gamma   90.00
#
_symmetry.space_group_name_H-M   'P 1'
#
loop_
_entity.id
_entity.type
_entity.pdbx_description
1 polymer ?
#
loop_
_entity_poly.entity_id
_entity_poly.type
_entity_poly.pdbx_seq_one_letter_code
_entity_poly.pdbx_strand_id
1 'polypeptide(L)'
;MAGTVRVFALIIAACRVLLIDASFQPALVLDMAKILLENYCFPENLVGMQEAIQQAISSGEILHISDRKTLAAVLTAGVQGALNDPRLTVSYEPNYVPITPPALQSLPTEQLIRLIRNTVKLEVMDNNVGYLRIDRIIGQETVEKLGRLLHDNIWKKVAHTSAMIFDLRFSTAGEISGVPYIISFFSDSEPLLHIDTIYERPTNTTKELWTMSNLLGERYGKRKELIVLISKRTTGAAEALAYILKHLKRAVIVGERSAGGSIKVEKFKVGDSGFYITVPVARSVNPVTGQSWEVTGVSPSVSVNPKEGIAKAKSLIAIRKSIPKAVKRVSDIIKQFYVFKDKIPALLNHLGKTDFSTVVSEEDLAAKLNYELQFVFEDPRLNIKTLQGSSNKEEELDATPTTHSIDVNLNDPLFKLEILSGNIGYLRFDRFPTSTILIELEDRIIETVWRPVKDTENLIIDLRYNTGGSTEALPILLSYMFDFSSDTHLFSIYDSIRNTTVDFHTLRNISGPSYGSRKGVYVLTSYYTAEAGEEFAYLMQSLHRGTVVGEITSGMLLHSKTFQVEETSLGITIPVINFIDIHGECWLGGGVVPDAIVLAEEAFERAHEIIVFHKDIPALVQEAGDLLKTHYIVPEVADKVSRLLQSKLKEGFYRSVVDFESLASQLTADLQEISGDHRLHIFNCETEPESLRNLPKIPSPEEVGFIIDALFKVDVLSGNIGYLRFDRMEDVKILRAIGPQLVKVVWNKLVSTDVLIIDLRYNTGGYSTAIPLLCTYFFDPQPLKHLYTIFDRSKTNATKVTTLPEVLGQRYGSQKDIYILTSHITGSAAEAFARTMKDLKRATVIGEPTIGGALSSGTYQIGNNILYASIPNQAVLSAVTGKAWSVSGVEPHVVAQASDALNVAQKVIGTKLQKIKSGK
;
A
#
# COMPACT_ATOMS: atom_id res chain seq x y z
N MET A 1 8.29 47.31 92.17
CA MET A 1 7.07 46.52 91.91
C MET A 1 6.21 47.29 90.92
N ALA A 2 6.36 46.91 89.66
CA ALA A 2 5.81 47.54 88.48
C ALA A 2 5.33 46.38 87.60
N GLY A 3 4.12 46.48 87.05
CA GLY A 3 3.54 45.45 86.19
C GLY A 3 2.07 45.20 86.50
N THR A 4 1.25 45.12 85.45
CA THR A 4 -0.19 44.80 85.43
C THR A 4 -1.10 45.83 86.13
N VAL A 5 -2.02 46.56 85.48
CA VAL A 5 -2.93 46.20 84.40
C VAL A 5 -3.26 47.46 83.56
N ARG A 6 -2.37 47.77 82.60
CA ARG A 6 -2.75 48.38 81.31
C ARG A 6 -3.25 47.23 80.42
N VAL A 7 -4.52 46.84 80.51
CA VAL A 7 -5.08 45.78 79.62
C VAL A 7 -6.43 46.14 79.02
N PHE A 8 -7.19 47.09 79.57
CA PHE A 8 -8.54 47.37 79.05
C PHE A 8 -8.62 48.44 77.94
N ALA A 9 -7.56 49.22 77.70
CA ALA A 9 -7.56 50.26 76.65
C ALA A 9 -6.93 49.79 75.30
N LEU A 10 -6.37 48.57 75.24
CA LEU A 10 -5.73 48.05 74.02
C LEU A 10 -6.61 47.06 73.22
N ILE A 11 -7.74 46.62 73.77
CA ILE A 11 -8.59 45.57 73.14
C ILE A 11 -9.61 46.18 72.16
N ILE A 12 -9.96 47.46 72.29
CA ILE A 12 -10.93 48.13 71.40
C ILE A 12 -10.26 48.78 70.16
N ALA A 13 -8.95 49.02 70.19
CA ALA A 13 -8.18 49.47 69.03
C ALA A 13 -7.57 48.29 68.20
N ALA A 14 -7.36 47.12 68.82
CA ALA A 14 -6.89 45.92 68.11
C ALA A 14 -8.00 45.16 67.36
N CYS A 15 -9.28 45.36 67.72
CA CYS A 15 -10.41 44.75 67.02
C CYS A 15 -11.02 45.59 65.88
N ARG A 16 -10.43 46.76 65.53
CA ARG A 16 -10.78 47.51 64.31
C ARG A 16 -9.72 47.51 63.22
N VAL A 17 -8.57 46.84 63.42
CA VAL A 17 -7.49 46.74 62.42
C VAL A 17 -7.30 45.30 61.89
N LEU A 18 -8.00 44.31 62.43
CA LEU A 18 -7.94 42.90 61.98
C LEU A 18 -9.22 42.42 61.28
N LEU A 19 -9.93 43.33 60.59
CA LEU A 19 -11.09 43.01 59.73
C LEU A 19 -10.92 43.59 58.32
N ILE A 20 -9.71 43.49 57.75
CA ILE A 20 -9.45 43.90 56.35
C ILE A 20 -9.11 42.71 55.41
N ASP A 21 -8.74 41.54 55.91
CA ASP A 21 -8.09 40.51 55.07
C ASP A 21 -8.99 39.34 54.59
N ALA A 22 -10.28 39.55 54.31
CA ALA A 22 -11.15 38.46 53.86
C ALA A 22 -12.00 38.72 52.60
N SER A 23 -11.78 39.80 51.83
CA SER A 23 -12.57 40.09 50.61
C SER A 23 -11.79 40.06 49.28
N PHE A 24 -10.50 39.71 49.29
CA PHE A 24 -9.58 40.08 48.19
C PHE A 24 -9.56 39.12 46.97
N GLN A 25 -9.97 37.86 47.11
CA GLN A 25 -9.61 36.83 46.11
C GLN A 25 -10.57 36.68 44.91
N PRO A 26 -11.92 36.73 45.04
CA PRO A 26 -12.80 36.54 43.88
C PRO A 26 -12.72 37.67 42.85
N ALA A 27 -12.63 38.92 43.30
CA ALA A 27 -12.55 40.09 42.42
C ALA A 27 -11.25 40.09 41.58
N LEU A 28 -10.13 39.72 42.20
CA LEU A 28 -8.83 39.61 41.52
C LEU A 28 -8.88 38.61 40.35
N VAL A 29 -9.47 37.43 40.58
CA VAL A 29 -9.59 36.38 39.55
C VAL A 29 -10.52 36.83 38.41
N LEU A 30 -11.60 37.55 38.72
CA LEU A 30 -12.50 38.11 37.72
C LEU A 30 -11.83 39.21 36.88
N ASP A 31 -11.02 40.07 37.48
CA ASP A 31 -10.27 41.11 36.76
C ASP A 31 -9.21 40.49 35.83
N MET A 32 -8.52 39.43 36.28
CA MET A 32 -7.61 38.65 35.42
C MET A 32 -8.34 37.99 34.26
N ALA A 33 -9.50 37.39 34.53
CA ALA A 33 -10.36 36.77 33.54
C ALA A 33 -10.75 37.76 32.45
N LYS A 34 -11.15 38.98 32.85
CA LYS A 34 -11.50 40.05 31.92
C LYS A 34 -10.33 40.43 31.02
N ILE A 35 -9.15 40.62 31.60
CA ILE A 35 -7.93 40.92 30.81
C ILE A 35 -7.65 39.79 29.80
N LEU A 36 -7.76 38.53 30.21
CA LEU A 36 -7.54 37.38 29.33
C LEU A 36 -8.57 37.34 28.18
N LEU A 37 -9.86 37.51 28.48
CA LEU A 37 -10.96 37.52 27.50
C LEU A 37 -10.83 38.65 26.46
N GLU A 38 -10.36 39.81 26.89
CA GLU A 38 -10.23 40.99 26.04
C GLU A 38 -8.95 40.99 25.18
N ASN A 39 -7.88 40.33 25.64
CA ASN A 39 -6.53 40.51 25.07
C ASN A 39 -5.87 39.24 24.53
N TYR A 40 -6.35 38.02 24.83
CA TYR A 40 -5.71 36.78 24.37
C TYR A 40 -5.91 36.51 22.86
N CYS A 41 -4.81 36.28 22.13
CA CYS A 41 -4.83 36.19 20.67
C CYS A 41 -5.49 34.94 20.06
N PHE A 42 -5.96 34.00 20.88
CA PHE A 42 -6.77 32.84 20.46
C PHE A 42 -8.16 32.90 21.13
N PRO A 43 -9.05 33.82 20.72
CA PRO A 43 -10.38 33.92 21.30
C PRO A 43 -11.19 32.62 21.16
N GLU A 44 -10.92 31.82 20.12
CA GLU A 44 -11.53 30.51 19.90
C GLU A 44 -11.23 29.50 21.02
N ASN A 45 -10.09 29.64 21.71
CA ASN A 45 -9.70 28.75 22.80
C ASN A 45 -10.34 29.14 24.15
N LEU A 46 -11.09 30.25 24.19
CA LEU A 46 -11.71 30.78 25.41
C LEU A 46 -13.16 30.30 25.61
N VAL A 47 -13.68 29.43 24.74
CA VAL A 47 -15.03 28.85 24.88
C VAL A 47 -15.07 27.99 26.15
N GLY A 48 -16.03 28.24 27.05
CA GLY A 48 -16.12 27.55 28.34
C GLY A 48 -15.20 28.12 29.44
N MET A 49 -14.36 29.10 29.11
CA MET A 49 -13.40 29.68 30.06
C MET A 49 -14.10 30.50 31.15
N GLN A 50 -15.21 31.16 30.81
CA GLN A 50 -15.97 31.94 31.79
C GLN A 50 -16.58 31.03 32.88
N GLU A 51 -17.08 29.86 32.48
CA GLU A 51 -17.62 28.83 33.35
C GLU A 51 -16.52 28.18 34.19
N ALA A 52 -15.36 27.85 33.59
CA ALA A 52 -14.21 27.31 34.31
C ALA A 52 -13.69 28.27 35.38
N ILE A 53 -13.67 29.58 35.08
CA ILE A 53 -13.28 30.63 36.02
C ILE A 53 -14.30 30.74 37.15
N GLN A 54 -15.60 30.70 36.86
CA GLN A 54 -16.66 30.68 37.88
C GLN A 54 -16.56 29.43 38.77
N GLN A 55 -16.29 28.26 38.18
CA GLN A 55 -16.11 27.02 38.89
C GLN A 55 -14.89 27.07 39.82
N ALA A 56 -13.76 27.59 39.36
CA ALA A 56 -12.55 27.78 40.16
C ALA A 56 -12.74 28.78 41.32
N ILE A 57 -13.58 29.81 41.14
CA ILE A 57 -13.99 30.70 42.23
C ILE A 57 -14.88 29.95 43.23
N SER A 58 -15.81 29.12 42.74
CA SER A 58 -16.78 28.39 43.57
C SER A 58 -16.18 27.20 44.34
N SER A 59 -15.09 26.60 43.85
CA SER A 59 -14.46 25.44 44.49
C SER A 59 -13.76 25.78 45.80
N GLY A 60 -13.48 27.06 46.05
CA GLY A 60 -12.86 27.55 47.29
C GLY A 60 -11.38 27.19 47.46
N GLU A 61 -10.79 26.37 46.59
CA GLU A 61 -9.38 25.95 46.67
C GLU A 61 -8.40 27.13 46.59
N ILE A 62 -8.74 28.15 45.78
CA ILE A 62 -7.96 29.38 45.63
C ILE A 62 -8.10 30.30 46.86
N LEU A 63 -9.17 30.15 47.65
CA LEU A 63 -9.46 31.02 48.79
C LEU A 63 -8.53 30.77 49.99
N HIS A 64 -7.88 29.61 50.05
CA HIS A 64 -7.02 29.23 51.17
C HIS A 64 -5.53 29.63 50.99
N ILE A 65 -5.17 30.27 49.87
CA ILE A 65 -3.79 30.67 49.58
C ILE A 65 -3.52 32.10 50.06
N SER A 66 -2.79 32.23 51.17
CA SER A 66 -2.44 33.54 51.76
C SER A 66 -1.19 34.20 51.15
N ASP A 67 -0.27 33.41 50.57
CA ASP A 67 0.94 33.95 49.95
C ASP A 67 0.69 34.39 48.50
N ARG A 68 0.99 35.65 48.20
CA ARG A 68 0.71 36.28 46.89
C ARG A 68 1.54 35.71 45.75
N LYS A 69 2.77 35.25 46.02
CA LYS A 69 3.63 34.63 45.00
C LYS A 69 3.17 33.22 44.70
N THR A 70 2.79 32.45 45.72
CA THR A 70 2.16 31.14 45.57
C THR A 70 0.85 31.27 44.80
N LEU A 71 0.02 32.27 45.09
CA LEU A 71 -1.21 32.54 44.33
C LEU A 71 -0.91 32.82 42.86
N ALA A 72 0.09 33.66 42.56
CA ALA A 72 0.51 33.92 41.18
C ALA A 72 1.01 32.64 40.45
N ALA A 73 1.75 31.77 41.14
CA ALA A 73 2.21 30.51 40.58
C ALA A 73 1.07 29.53 40.31
N VAL A 74 0.10 29.41 41.23
CA VAL A 74 -1.09 28.56 41.06
C VAL A 74 -1.96 29.07 39.90
N LEU A 75 -2.18 30.39 39.82
CA LEU A 75 -2.94 31.00 38.72
C LEU A 75 -2.21 30.84 37.37
N THR A 76 -0.88 30.93 37.36
CA THR A 76 -0.06 30.62 36.17
C THR A 76 -0.26 29.17 35.74
N ALA A 77 -0.12 28.20 36.65
CA ALA A 77 -0.31 26.79 36.33
C ALA A 77 -1.74 26.50 35.85
N GLY A 78 -2.74 27.13 36.46
CA GLY A 78 -4.15 27.01 36.06
C GLY A 78 -4.40 27.51 34.64
N VAL A 79 -3.97 28.74 34.32
CA VAL A 79 -4.20 29.32 32.99
C VAL A 79 -3.38 28.61 31.90
N GLN A 80 -2.14 28.22 32.20
CA GLN A 80 -1.31 27.45 31.27
C GLN A 80 -1.87 26.05 31.05
N GLY A 81 -2.38 25.39 32.09
CA GLY A 81 -3.01 24.07 31.97
C GLY A 81 -4.32 24.10 31.19
N ALA A 82 -5.13 25.14 31.39
CA ALA A 82 -6.41 25.28 30.70
C ALA A 82 -6.27 25.66 29.22
N LEU A 83 -5.31 26.52 28.88
CA LEU A 83 -5.12 27.04 27.51
C LEU A 83 -3.94 26.43 26.75
N ASN A 84 -3.14 25.59 27.42
CA ASN A 84 -1.93 24.99 26.88
C ASN A 84 -0.96 25.99 26.23
N ASP A 85 -0.85 27.20 26.81
CA ASP A 85 -0.02 28.28 26.29
C ASP A 85 1.01 28.73 27.33
N PRO A 86 2.30 28.37 27.17
CA PRO A 86 3.34 28.65 28.17
C PRO A 86 3.67 30.15 28.30
N ARG A 87 3.16 31.00 27.40
CA ARG A 87 3.40 32.46 27.44
C ARG A 87 2.52 33.16 28.46
N LEU A 88 1.39 32.54 28.81
CA LEU A 88 0.48 33.06 29.83
C LEU A 88 1.13 32.91 31.20
N THR A 89 1.43 34.03 31.85
CA THR A 89 2.05 34.02 33.18
C THR A 89 1.40 35.07 34.07
N VAL A 90 1.17 34.71 35.32
CA VAL A 90 0.69 35.61 36.37
C VAL A 90 1.84 35.86 37.33
N SER A 91 2.08 37.12 37.68
CA SER A 91 3.13 37.51 38.61
C SER A 91 2.64 38.53 39.64
N TYR A 92 3.29 38.58 40.80
CA TYR A 92 3.03 39.57 41.83
C TYR A 92 4.26 40.48 41.99
N GLU A 93 4.14 41.72 41.55
CA GLU A 93 5.25 42.69 41.42
C GLU A 93 4.82 44.08 41.90
N PRO A 94 4.80 44.34 43.23
CA PRO A 94 4.24 45.57 43.80
C PRO A 94 5.04 46.84 43.44
N ASN A 95 6.29 46.71 43.02
CA ASN A 95 7.19 47.81 42.63
C ASN A 95 7.60 47.73 41.15
N TYR A 96 6.76 47.16 40.28
CA TYR A 96 7.07 47.05 38.86
C TYR A 96 7.16 48.43 38.19
N VAL A 97 8.31 48.72 37.58
CA VAL A 97 8.50 49.87 36.70
C VAL A 97 8.72 49.33 35.28
N PRO A 98 7.84 49.66 34.31
CA PRO A 98 8.01 49.22 32.94
C PRO A 98 9.29 49.80 32.35
N ILE A 99 10.23 48.93 31.97
CA ILE A 99 11.39 49.34 31.20
C ILE A 99 10.96 49.36 29.74
N THR A 100 10.70 50.56 29.20
CA THR A 100 10.38 50.73 27.77
C THR A 100 11.69 51.05 27.03
N PRO A 101 12.21 50.15 26.16
CA PRO A 101 13.38 50.45 25.37
C PRO A 101 13.10 51.62 24.41
N PRO A 102 14.07 52.52 24.16
CA PRO A 102 13.90 53.57 23.15
C PRO A 102 13.65 52.94 21.77
N ALA A 103 12.64 53.45 21.05
CA ALA A 103 12.30 52.98 19.71
C ALA A 103 13.43 53.28 18.73
N LEU A 104 13.86 52.33 17.90
CA LEU A 104 15.01 52.55 17.00
C LEU A 104 14.80 53.71 16.02
N GLN A 105 13.57 53.97 15.63
CA GLN A 105 13.21 55.09 14.74
C GLN A 105 13.54 56.47 15.32
N SER A 106 13.71 56.58 16.65
CA SER A 106 14.10 57.83 17.31
C SER A 106 15.62 58.04 17.36
N LEU A 107 16.42 57.11 16.85
CA LEU A 107 17.87 57.24 16.80
C LEU A 107 18.30 58.11 15.60
N PRO A 108 19.35 58.94 15.76
CA PRO A 108 19.97 59.66 14.65
C PRO A 108 20.48 58.72 13.54
N THR A 109 20.47 59.20 12.29
CA THR A 109 20.91 58.46 11.11
C THR A 109 22.29 57.84 11.26
N GLU A 110 23.26 58.55 11.85
CA GLU A 110 24.63 58.06 12.07
C GLU A 110 24.66 56.85 13.02
N GLN A 111 23.81 56.86 14.06
CA GLN A 111 23.71 55.75 15.00
C GLN A 111 23.06 54.53 14.35
N LEU A 112 22.05 54.73 13.50
CA LEU A 112 21.44 53.65 12.72
C LEU A 112 22.43 53.01 11.73
N ILE A 113 23.24 53.82 11.05
CA ILE A 113 24.30 53.33 10.16
C ILE A 113 25.33 52.50 10.94
N ARG A 114 25.76 52.97 12.11
CA ARG A 114 26.71 52.24 12.97
C ARG A 114 26.12 50.92 13.46
N LEU A 115 24.85 50.92 13.83
CA LEU A 115 24.14 49.71 14.23
C LEU A 115 24.12 48.68 13.09
N ILE A 116 23.66 49.08 11.90
CA ILE A 116 23.59 48.19 10.73
C ILE A 116 24.95 47.60 10.40
N ARG A 117 26.01 48.42 10.40
CA ARG A 117 27.38 47.97 10.13
C ARG A 117 27.86 46.91 11.12
N ASN A 118 27.43 46.99 12.39
CA ASN A 118 27.80 46.03 13.43
C ASN A 118 26.93 44.77 13.41
N THR A 119 25.72 44.83 12.84
CA THR A 119 24.76 43.72 12.80
C THR A 119 24.77 42.94 11.49
N VAL A 120 25.49 43.39 10.46
CA VAL A 120 25.56 42.73 9.16
C VAL A 120 27.00 42.32 8.86
N LYS A 121 27.21 41.05 8.50
CA LYS A 121 28.46 40.56 7.93
C LYS A 121 28.18 40.01 6.53
N LEU A 122 29.00 40.38 5.55
CA LEU A 122 28.90 39.88 4.19
C LEU A 122 30.26 39.40 3.69
N GLU A 123 30.25 38.38 2.84
CA GLU A 123 31.42 37.80 2.20
C GLU A 123 30.99 37.12 0.89
N VAL A 124 31.83 37.14 -0.14
CA VAL A 124 31.67 36.25 -1.30
C VAL A 124 32.72 35.16 -1.16
N MET A 125 32.26 33.95 -0.89
CA MET A 125 33.09 32.78 -0.66
C MET A 125 33.49 32.13 -1.99
N ASP A 126 34.36 31.11 -1.91
CA ASP A 126 34.75 30.26 -3.03
C ASP A 126 33.53 29.75 -3.81
N ASN A 127 33.73 29.51 -5.12
CA ASN A 127 32.68 29.11 -6.06
C ASN A 127 31.54 30.14 -6.22
N ASN A 128 31.80 31.43 -5.95
CA ASN A 128 30.84 32.52 -6.10
C ASN A 128 29.57 32.30 -5.26
N VAL A 129 29.75 31.89 -4.00
CA VAL A 129 28.67 31.72 -3.01
C VAL A 129 28.65 32.96 -2.11
N GLY A 130 27.53 33.69 -2.11
CA GLY A 130 27.33 34.81 -1.19
C GLY A 130 27.06 34.31 0.22
N TYR A 131 27.70 34.93 1.21
CA TYR A 131 27.39 34.77 2.62
C TYR A 131 26.89 36.11 3.16
N LEU A 132 25.69 36.12 3.72
CA LEU A 132 25.07 37.31 4.31
C LEU A 132 24.49 36.94 5.68
N ARG A 133 25.11 37.46 6.73
CA ARG A 133 24.65 37.34 8.12
C ARG A 133 23.96 38.62 8.55
N ILE A 134 22.79 38.47 9.18
CA ILE A 134 22.03 39.59 9.72
C ILE A 134 21.63 39.26 11.16
N ASP A 135 22.15 40.02 12.12
CA ASP A 135 21.88 39.80 13.55
C ASP A 135 20.59 40.49 14.02
N ARG A 136 20.00 41.35 13.18
CA ARG A 136 18.74 42.05 13.47
C ARG A 136 17.95 42.36 12.20
N ILE A 137 16.67 41.96 12.17
CA ILE A 137 15.76 42.34 11.07
C ILE A 137 15.31 43.80 11.27
N ILE A 138 15.66 44.68 10.34
CA ILE A 138 15.29 46.11 10.38
C ILE A 138 13.87 46.32 9.84
N GLY A 139 13.10 47.21 10.45
CA GLY A 139 11.73 47.50 10.04
C GLY A 139 11.63 48.44 8.84
N GLN A 140 10.41 48.52 8.28
CA GLN A 140 10.07 49.28 7.07
C GLN A 140 10.60 50.73 7.10
N GLU A 141 10.35 51.49 8.16
CA GLU A 141 10.77 52.91 8.23
C GLU A 141 12.30 53.07 8.15
N THR A 142 13.05 52.13 8.74
CA THR A 142 14.52 52.14 8.68
C THR A 142 15.00 51.77 7.28
N VAL A 143 14.32 50.84 6.62
CA VAL A 143 14.60 50.48 5.21
C VAL A 143 14.31 51.66 4.28
N GLU A 144 13.24 52.42 4.50
CA GLU A 144 12.92 53.61 3.71
C GLU A 144 13.98 54.72 3.88
N LYS A 145 14.45 54.96 5.12
CA LYS A 145 15.51 55.95 5.40
C LYS A 145 16.87 55.56 4.84
N LEU A 146 17.25 54.29 4.93
CA LEU A 146 18.61 53.82 4.63
C LEU A 146 18.71 52.93 3.38
N GLY A 147 17.61 52.78 2.62
CA GLY A 147 17.49 51.81 1.53
C GLY A 147 18.62 51.91 0.49
N ARG A 148 18.97 53.13 0.05
CA ARG A 148 20.09 53.32 -0.91
C ARG A 148 21.43 52.87 -0.33
N LEU A 149 21.70 53.19 0.93
CA LEU A 149 22.93 52.77 1.60
C LEU A 149 23.00 51.25 1.77
N LEU A 150 21.88 50.61 2.12
CA LEU A 150 21.77 49.16 2.23
C LEU A 150 21.97 48.49 0.87
N HIS A 151 21.35 49.04 -0.17
CA HIS A 151 21.51 48.57 -1.55
C HIS A 151 22.98 48.63 -2.00
N ASP A 152 23.60 49.81 -1.93
CA ASP A 152 24.93 50.04 -2.50
C ASP A 152 26.04 49.32 -1.73
N ASN A 153 25.92 49.24 -0.40
CA ASN A 153 26.99 48.70 0.44
C ASN A 153 26.84 47.23 0.80
N ILE A 154 25.63 46.68 0.75
CA ILE A 154 25.32 45.30 1.16
C ILE A 154 24.81 44.51 -0.05
N TRP A 155 23.63 44.86 -0.56
CA TRP A 155 22.92 44.01 -1.51
C TRP A 155 23.65 43.86 -2.85
N LYS A 156 24.11 44.96 -3.44
CA LYS A 156 24.84 44.98 -4.72
C LYS A 156 26.07 44.07 -4.73
N LYS A 157 26.71 43.85 -3.56
CA LYS A 157 27.90 43.00 -3.43
C LYS A 157 27.60 41.50 -3.47
N VAL A 158 26.39 41.09 -3.15
CA VAL A 158 26.03 39.66 -3.04
C VAL A 158 24.94 39.24 -4.03
N ALA A 159 24.22 40.19 -4.64
CA ALA A 159 23.10 39.91 -5.53
C ALA A 159 23.49 39.13 -6.81
N HIS A 160 24.72 39.32 -7.30
CA HIS A 160 25.27 38.65 -8.48
C HIS A 160 25.84 37.24 -8.21
N THR A 161 25.91 36.81 -6.93
CA THR A 161 26.43 35.49 -6.57
C THR A 161 25.56 34.35 -7.13
N SER A 162 26.11 33.15 -7.24
CA SER A 162 25.43 31.99 -7.82
C SER A 162 24.51 31.25 -6.82
N ALA A 163 24.85 31.31 -5.53
CA ALA A 163 24.09 30.75 -4.43
C ALA A 163 24.29 31.62 -3.17
N MET A 164 23.34 31.58 -2.23
CA MET A 164 23.36 32.40 -1.01
C MET A 164 23.26 31.53 0.25
N ILE A 165 24.16 31.76 1.19
CA ILE A 165 24.05 31.33 2.59
C ILE A 165 23.60 32.54 3.41
N PHE A 166 22.35 32.51 3.86
CA PHE A 166 21.73 33.56 4.64
C PHE A 166 21.72 33.17 6.11
N ASP A 167 22.56 33.82 6.92
CA ASP A 167 22.87 33.38 8.27
C ASP A 167 22.08 34.16 9.32
N LEU A 168 21.12 33.48 9.93
CA LEU A 168 20.26 33.98 11.00
C LEU A 168 20.59 33.36 12.36
N ARG A 169 21.71 32.63 12.50
CA ARG A 169 22.08 31.93 13.75
C ARG A 169 22.28 32.87 14.94
N PHE A 170 22.48 34.16 14.68
CA PHE A 170 22.74 35.18 15.69
C PHE A 170 21.63 36.22 15.77
N SER A 171 20.53 36.04 15.04
CA SER A 171 19.43 37.00 14.99
C SER A 171 18.55 36.90 16.23
N THR A 172 18.73 37.82 17.18
CA THR A 172 18.00 37.81 18.47
C THR A 172 16.99 38.95 18.60
N ALA A 173 16.91 39.84 17.62
CA ALA A 173 15.99 40.98 17.61
C ALA A 173 15.52 41.30 16.19
N GLY A 174 14.40 42.01 16.08
CA GLY A 174 13.99 42.56 14.79
C GLY A 174 12.52 42.97 14.75
N GLU A 175 12.14 43.57 13.63
CA GLU A 175 10.78 44.07 13.39
C GLU A 175 10.12 43.29 12.25
N ILE A 176 8.88 42.86 12.48
CA ILE A 176 8.10 42.06 11.54
C ILE A 176 7.83 42.83 10.23
N SER A 177 7.75 44.17 10.29
CA SER A 177 7.60 45.03 9.11
C SER A 177 8.74 44.92 8.09
N GLY A 178 9.91 44.39 8.49
CA GLY A 178 11.04 44.14 7.60
C GLY A 178 10.96 42.83 6.81
N VAL A 179 10.16 41.86 7.26
CA VAL A 179 10.07 40.53 6.64
C VAL A 179 9.61 40.60 5.18
N PRO A 180 8.58 41.38 4.81
CA PRO A 180 8.18 41.57 3.41
C PRO A 180 9.32 41.99 2.48
N TYR A 181 10.22 42.87 2.93
CA TYR A 181 11.35 43.35 2.14
C TYR A 181 12.32 42.24 1.80
N ILE A 182 12.71 41.44 2.79
CA ILE A 182 13.68 40.38 2.58
C ILE A 182 13.09 39.26 1.71
N ILE A 183 11.86 38.82 1.98
CA ILE A 183 11.21 37.78 1.15
C ILE A 183 11.09 38.24 -0.31
N SER A 184 10.79 39.53 -0.53
CA SER A 184 10.65 40.07 -1.90
C SER A 184 11.97 39.98 -2.68
N PHE A 185 13.15 40.23 -2.07
CA PHE A 185 14.42 40.06 -2.78
C PHE A 185 14.68 38.62 -3.25
N PHE A 186 14.08 37.62 -2.59
CA PHE A 186 14.21 36.20 -2.92
C PHE A 186 13.04 35.63 -3.73
N SER A 187 12.08 36.47 -4.13
CA SER A 187 10.87 36.06 -4.86
C SER A 187 10.78 36.77 -6.21
N ASP A 188 9.95 36.26 -7.13
CA ASP A 188 9.62 36.96 -8.37
C ASP A 188 8.82 38.23 -8.08
N SER A 189 8.74 39.16 -9.05
CA SER A 189 7.96 40.39 -8.90
C SER A 189 6.45 40.16 -8.97
N GLU A 190 6.02 39.12 -9.69
CA GLU A 190 4.63 38.70 -9.83
C GLU A 190 4.53 37.17 -9.91
N PRO A 191 3.46 36.55 -9.39
CA PRO A 191 2.39 37.18 -8.61
C PRO A 191 2.87 37.58 -7.20
N LEU A 192 2.23 38.58 -6.59
CA LEU A 192 2.46 38.90 -5.19
C LEU A 192 2.07 37.71 -4.29
N LEU A 193 2.96 37.34 -3.38
CA LEU A 193 2.77 36.24 -2.44
C LEU A 193 2.22 36.77 -1.11
N HIS A 194 1.15 36.16 -0.62
CA HIS A 194 0.70 36.32 0.76
C HIS A 194 1.63 35.52 1.67
N ILE A 195 2.43 36.20 2.47
CA ILE A 195 3.53 35.55 3.21
C ILE A 195 3.20 35.29 4.68
N ASP A 196 2.34 36.12 5.29
CA ASP A 196 1.92 35.96 6.69
C ASP A 196 0.63 36.76 6.96
N THR A 197 -0.16 36.33 7.93
CA THR A 197 -1.29 37.08 8.46
C THR A 197 -1.09 37.31 9.95
N ILE A 198 -1.13 38.56 10.40
CA ILE A 198 -0.98 38.92 11.81
C ILE A 198 -2.33 39.34 12.37
N TYR A 199 -2.81 38.61 13.36
CA TYR A 199 -4.01 38.97 14.12
C TYR A 199 -3.61 39.60 15.45
N GLU A 200 -4.14 40.78 15.77
CA GLU A 200 -3.96 41.47 17.05
C GLU A 200 -5.31 41.62 17.76
N ARG A 201 -5.40 41.04 18.96
CA ARG A 201 -6.66 40.90 19.71
C ARG A 201 -7.16 42.19 20.37
N PRO A 202 -6.33 43.03 21.02
CA PRO A 202 -6.80 44.26 21.67
C PRO A 202 -7.47 45.25 20.71
N THR A 203 -6.93 45.37 19.49
CA THR A 203 -7.51 46.20 18.42
C THR A 203 -8.51 45.43 17.56
N ASN A 204 -8.56 44.10 17.71
CA ASN A 204 -9.30 43.16 16.88
C ASN A 204 -9.04 43.36 15.37
N THR A 205 -7.78 43.58 15.01
CA THR A 205 -7.36 43.84 13.63
C THR A 205 -6.56 42.67 13.06
N THR A 206 -6.70 42.46 11.76
CA THR A 206 -5.90 41.50 11.00
C THR A 206 -5.10 42.26 9.95
N LYS A 207 -3.78 42.09 9.95
CA LYS A 207 -2.86 42.68 8.98
C LYS A 207 -2.21 41.58 8.15
N GLU A 208 -2.47 41.59 6.86
CA GLU A 208 -1.79 40.70 5.92
C GLU A 208 -0.44 41.27 5.51
N LEU A 209 0.55 40.40 5.37
CA LEU A 209 1.88 40.71 4.85
C LEU A 209 2.03 40.12 3.46
N TRP A 210 2.42 40.97 2.52
CA TRP A 210 2.56 40.63 1.11
C TRP A 210 3.97 40.95 0.61
N THR A 211 4.46 40.19 -0.37
CA THR A 211 5.64 40.63 -1.14
C THR A 211 5.35 41.92 -1.88
N MET A 212 6.38 42.71 -2.16
CA MET A 212 6.27 43.94 -2.95
C MET A 212 6.56 43.68 -4.42
N SER A 213 5.91 44.40 -5.33
CA SER A 213 6.20 44.34 -6.78
C SER A 213 7.49 45.08 -7.14
N ASN A 214 7.70 46.27 -6.56
CA ASN A 214 8.88 47.11 -6.81
C ASN A 214 9.83 47.13 -5.59
N LEU A 215 11.13 47.02 -5.85
CA LEU A 215 12.19 47.06 -4.84
C LEU A 215 13.33 47.97 -5.31
N LEU A 216 14.03 48.56 -4.34
CA LEU A 216 15.28 49.25 -4.63
C LEU A 216 16.41 48.23 -4.82
N GLY A 217 16.73 47.93 -6.07
CA GLY A 217 17.80 47.01 -6.47
C GLY A 217 17.30 45.80 -7.25
N GLU A 218 18.26 44.98 -7.72
CA GLU A 218 17.95 43.75 -8.44
C GLU A 218 17.43 42.65 -7.50
N ARG A 219 16.50 41.81 -7.96
CA ARG A 219 16.08 40.63 -7.19
C ARG A 219 17.12 39.52 -7.32
N TYR A 220 17.32 38.76 -6.24
CA TYR A 220 18.09 37.51 -6.31
C TYR A 220 17.36 36.45 -7.14
N GLY A 221 16.03 36.54 -7.15
CA GLY A 221 15.12 35.64 -7.84
C GLY A 221 14.96 34.30 -7.15
N LYS A 222 14.09 33.44 -7.71
CA LYS A 222 13.78 32.12 -7.14
C LYS A 222 14.70 30.98 -7.59
N ARG A 223 15.52 31.19 -8.63
CA ARG A 223 16.33 30.13 -9.26
C ARG A 223 17.64 29.84 -8.55
N LYS A 224 18.25 30.87 -7.94
CA LYS A 224 19.53 30.73 -7.24
C LYS A 224 19.32 30.06 -5.90
N GLU A 225 20.18 29.11 -5.56
CA GLU A 225 20.12 28.37 -4.30
C GLU A 225 20.17 29.32 -3.10
N LEU A 226 19.29 29.07 -2.12
CA LEU A 226 19.23 29.81 -0.86
C LEU A 226 19.20 28.82 0.29
N ILE A 227 20.21 28.92 1.16
CA ILE A 227 20.28 28.17 2.41
C ILE A 227 20.19 29.15 3.55
N VAL A 228 19.28 28.91 4.49
CA VAL A 228 19.13 29.75 5.68
C VAL A 228 19.68 29.00 6.88
N LEU A 229 20.62 29.61 7.59
CA LEU A 229 21.18 29.05 8.82
C LEU A 229 20.43 29.55 10.04
N ILE A 230 19.96 28.65 10.89
CA ILE A 230 19.30 28.98 12.16
C ILE A 230 19.96 28.29 13.34
N SER A 231 19.75 28.82 14.54
CA SER A 231 20.16 28.18 15.80
C SER A 231 19.09 28.35 16.86
N LYS A 232 19.27 27.72 18.02
CA LYS A 232 18.43 27.96 19.21
C LYS A 232 18.34 29.41 19.69
N ARG A 233 19.20 30.31 19.20
CA ARG A 233 19.16 31.75 19.49
C ARG A 233 18.35 32.56 18.48
N THR A 234 18.06 32.01 17.31
CA THR A 234 17.28 32.68 16.28
C THR A 234 15.88 32.92 16.84
N THR A 235 15.46 34.18 16.98
CA THR A 235 14.15 34.53 17.56
C THR A 235 13.42 35.68 16.87
N GLY A 236 12.09 35.68 16.95
CA GLY A 236 11.23 36.79 16.50
C GLY A 236 11.12 36.88 14.97
N ALA A 237 11.32 38.07 14.41
CA ALA A 237 11.19 38.30 12.96
C ALA A 237 12.11 37.39 12.10
N ALA A 238 13.24 36.93 12.64
CA ALA A 238 14.10 35.98 11.95
C ALA A 238 13.49 34.57 11.87
N GLU A 239 12.68 34.16 12.85
CA GLU A 239 11.92 32.90 12.82
C GLU A 239 10.81 32.98 11.79
N ALA A 240 10.05 34.08 11.76
CA ALA A 240 9.05 34.34 10.72
C ALA A 240 9.66 34.22 9.32
N LEU A 241 10.80 34.87 9.09
CA LEU A 241 11.53 34.82 7.83
C LEU A 241 11.95 33.40 7.44
N ALA A 242 12.57 32.64 8.36
CA ALA A 242 12.98 31.27 8.11
C ALA A 242 11.79 30.34 7.85
N TYR A 243 10.70 30.48 8.60
CA TYR A 243 9.48 29.69 8.46
C TYR A 243 8.82 29.94 7.10
N ILE A 244 8.66 31.20 6.71
CA ILE A 244 8.07 31.59 5.42
C ILE A 244 8.92 31.05 4.27
N LEU A 245 10.24 31.25 4.28
CA LEU A 245 11.12 30.78 3.21
C LEU A 245 11.12 29.24 3.10
N LYS A 246 11.00 28.53 4.22
CA LYS A 246 10.87 27.07 4.25
C LYS A 246 9.59 26.62 3.55
N HIS A 247 8.44 27.18 3.95
CA HIS A 247 7.14 26.73 3.48
C HIS A 247 6.78 27.25 2.08
N LEU A 248 7.41 28.33 1.60
CA LEU A 248 7.42 28.71 0.19
C LEU A 248 8.31 27.81 -0.68
N LYS A 249 8.97 26.80 -0.11
CA LYS A 249 10.02 25.98 -0.76
C LYS A 249 11.13 26.82 -1.40
N ARG A 250 11.38 28.01 -0.84
CA ARG A 250 12.38 28.95 -1.37
C ARG A 250 13.76 28.70 -0.79
N ALA A 251 13.85 28.27 0.47
CA ALA A 251 15.12 28.00 1.13
C ALA A 251 15.15 26.66 1.85
N VAL A 252 16.33 26.05 1.89
CA VAL A 252 16.63 24.93 2.79
C VAL A 252 17.09 25.49 4.12
N ILE A 253 16.42 25.11 5.20
CA ILE A 253 16.76 25.56 6.55
C ILE A 253 17.75 24.58 7.18
N VAL A 254 18.89 25.08 7.65
CA VAL A 254 20.00 24.25 8.18
C VAL A 254 20.40 24.73 9.57
N GLY A 255 20.56 23.83 10.53
CA GLY A 255 21.03 24.15 11.88
C GLY A 255 20.23 23.48 12.99
N GLU A 256 19.90 24.23 14.04
CA GLU A 256 19.07 23.74 15.16
C GLU A 256 17.65 24.33 15.09
N ARG A 257 16.70 23.72 15.81
CA ARG A 257 15.39 24.34 16.06
C ARG A 257 15.58 25.73 16.67
N SER A 258 14.84 26.73 16.17
CA SER A 258 14.90 28.10 16.67
C SER A 258 14.23 28.27 18.05
N ALA A 259 14.29 29.48 18.63
CA ALA A 259 13.94 29.71 20.03
C ALA A 259 12.45 29.53 20.38
N GLY A 260 11.54 29.76 19.43
CA GLY A 260 10.10 29.75 19.66
C GLY A 260 9.57 31.05 20.26
N GLY A 261 9.86 32.18 19.62
CA GLY A 261 9.42 33.50 20.06
C GLY A 261 7.92 33.75 19.91
N SER A 262 7.52 35.02 19.98
CA SER A 262 6.14 35.47 19.78
C SER A 262 6.10 36.81 19.08
N ILE A 263 5.02 37.08 18.34
CA ILE A 263 4.84 38.36 17.65
C ILE A 263 4.76 39.50 18.67
N LYS A 264 3.86 39.37 19.65
CA LYS A 264 3.66 40.39 20.68
C LYS A 264 3.06 39.79 21.94
N VAL A 265 3.72 40.07 23.05
CA VAL A 265 3.28 39.70 24.40
C VAL A 265 3.23 40.97 25.23
N GLU A 266 2.12 41.21 25.91
CA GLU A 266 1.92 42.39 26.75
C GLU A 266 1.67 41.99 28.20
N LYS A 267 2.10 42.86 29.12
CA LYS A 267 1.97 42.65 30.56
C LYS A 267 0.97 43.65 31.13
N PHE A 268 -0.16 43.15 31.58
CA PHE A 268 -1.28 43.95 32.08
C PHE A 268 -1.29 43.95 33.60
N LYS A 269 -1.45 45.13 34.22
CA LYS A 269 -1.68 45.25 35.66
C LYS A 269 -3.13 44.86 35.99
N VAL A 270 -3.33 44.08 37.04
CA VAL A 270 -4.66 43.62 37.48
C VAL A 270 -5.19 44.56 38.56
N GLY A 271 -6.01 45.53 38.17
CA GLY A 271 -6.51 46.57 39.08
C GLY A 271 -5.38 47.25 39.88
N ASP A 272 -5.60 47.48 41.18
CA ASP A 272 -4.60 48.03 42.10
C ASP A 272 -3.93 46.98 43.00
N SER A 273 -3.99 45.70 42.60
CA SER A 273 -3.62 44.56 43.44
C SER A 273 -2.11 44.26 43.52
N GLY A 274 -1.28 44.90 42.70
CA GLY A 274 0.12 44.55 42.52
C GLY A 274 0.38 43.26 41.72
N PHE A 275 -0.68 42.58 41.24
CA PHE A 275 -0.57 41.47 40.30
C PHE A 275 -0.53 41.94 38.85
N TYR A 276 0.13 41.13 38.02
CA TYR A 276 0.21 41.30 36.58
C TYR A 276 -0.12 39.98 35.87
N ILE A 277 -0.75 40.08 34.71
CA ILE A 277 -0.91 38.96 33.79
C ILE A 277 -0.23 39.29 32.46
N THR A 278 0.63 38.38 32.01
CA THR A 278 1.33 38.46 30.74
C THR A 278 0.53 37.66 29.72
N VAL A 279 0.10 38.31 28.64
CA VAL A 279 -0.82 37.75 27.64
C VAL A 279 -0.23 37.92 26.25
N PRO A 280 -0.17 36.86 25.41
CA PRO A 280 0.11 37.01 23.99
C PRO A 280 -1.08 37.69 23.33
N VAL A 281 -0.85 38.89 22.78
CA VAL A 281 -1.90 39.76 22.23
C VAL A 281 -1.97 39.76 20.72
N ALA A 282 -0.93 39.25 20.06
CA ALA A 282 -0.92 39.04 18.62
C ALA A 282 -0.38 37.65 18.27
N ARG A 283 -0.80 37.13 17.10
CA ARG A 283 -0.31 35.87 16.53
C ARG A 283 -0.09 35.97 15.03
N SER A 284 0.85 35.19 14.53
CA SER A 284 1.07 34.92 13.11
C SER A 284 0.26 33.70 12.69
N VAL A 285 -0.27 33.75 11.47
CA VAL A 285 -0.94 32.64 10.79
C VAL A 285 -0.36 32.55 9.38
N ASN A 286 0.45 31.53 9.13
CA ASN A 286 1.06 31.36 7.82
C ASN A 286 0.01 30.88 6.79
N PRO A 287 -0.12 31.54 5.63
CA PRO A 287 -1.14 31.19 4.62
C PRO A 287 -0.97 29.81 3.98
N VAL A 288 0.24 29.25 4.01
CA VAL A 288 0.54 27.93 3.40
C VAL A 288 0.22 26.80 4.37
N THR A 289 0.57 26.95 5.66
CA THR A 289 0.43 25.88 6.66
C THR A 289 -0.81 26.03 7.54
N GLY A 290 -1.39 27.23 7.65
CA GLY A 290 -2.39 27.58 8.66
C GLY A 290 -1.85 27.60 10.09
N GLN A 291 -0.53 27.46 10.27
CA GLN A 291 0.14 27.36 11.56
C GLN A 291 1.09 28.55 11.80
N SER A 292 1.66 28.62 13.00
CA SER A 292 2.64 29.64 13.39
C SER A 292 4.00 29.00 13.70
N TRP A 293 5.06 29.80 13.60
CA TRP A 293 6.40 29.49 14.09
C TRP A 293 6.56 29.76 15.59
N GLU A 294 5.63 30.50 16.19
CA GLU A 294 5.68 30.94 17.57
C GLU A 294 5.64 29.76 18.56
N VAL A 295 6.23 29.95 19.75
CA VAL A 295 6.33 28.97 20.85
C VAL A 295 7.21 27.75 20.53
N THR A 296 6.98 27.07 19.41
CA THR A 296 7.69 25.82 19.06
C THR A 296 8.99 26.05 18.30
N GLY A 297 9.13 27.23 17.67
CA GLY A 297 10.23 27.58 16.79
C GLY A 297 10.16 26.85 15.44
N VAL A 298 11.03 27.27 14.53
CA VAL A 298 11.22 26.69 13.20
C VAL A 298 12.12 25.47 13.32
N SER A 299 11.62 24.31 12.92
CA SER A 299 12.44 23.10 12.79
C SER A 299 13.26 23.17 11.50
N PRO A 300 14.59 22.91 11.53
CA PRO A 300 15.41 22.91 10.33
C PRO A 300 15.03 21.77 9.37
N SER A 301 15.27 21.96 8.08
CA SER A 301 15.19 20.89 7.08
C SER A 301 16.37 19.92 7.21
N VAL A 302 17.54 20.43 7.61
CA VAL A 302 18.75 19.65 7.88
C VAL A 302 19.26 20.00 9.27
N SER A 303 19.15 19.06 10.20
CA SER A 303 19.58 19.24 11.58
C SER A 303 21.09 19.02 11.71
N VAL A 304 21.83 20.05 12.12
CA VAL A 304 23.29 19.98 12.34
C VAL A 304 23.69 20.92 13.47
N ASN A 305 24.87 20.69 14.05
CA ASN A 305 25.44 21.65 14.99
C ASN A 305 25.60 23.02 14.31
N PRO A 306 25.20 24.15 14.93
CA PRO A 306 25.30 25.45 14.30
C PRO A 306 26.73 25.80 13.86
N LYS A 307 27.77 25.26 14.51
CA LYS A 307 29.16 25.46 14.11
C LYS A 307 29.48 24.85 12.74
N GLU A 308 28.83 23.75 12.39
CA GLU A 308 29.01 23.03 11.12
C GLU A 308 28.08 23.54 10.01
N GLY A 309 27.13 24.43 10.33
CA GLY A 309 26.09 24.89 9.42
C GLY A 309 26.62 25.47 8.10
N ILE A 310 27.73 26.21 8.11
CA ILE A 310 28.35 26.73 6.88
C ILE A 310 28.94 25.60 6.02
N ALA A 311 29.66 24.66 6.64
CA ALA A 311 30.25 23.53 5.93
C ALA A 311 29.16 22.65 5.30
N LYS A 312 28.09 22.35 6.06
CA LYS A 312 26.94 21.62 5.54
C LYS A 312 26.25 22.39 4.42
N ALA A 313 26.02 23.70 4.57
CA ALA A 313 25.45 24.52 3.51
C ALA A 313 26.26 24.49 2.21
N LYS A 314 27.60 24.59 2.29
CA LYS A 314 28.48 24.43 1.13
C LYS A 314 28.33 23.06 0.47
N SER A 315 28.29 21.99 1.26
CA SER A 315 28.07 20.63 0.73
C SER A 315 26.73 20.49 0.02
N LEU A 316 25.67 21.12 0.55
CA LEU A 316 24.32 21.10 -0.01
C LEU A 316 24.23 21.83 -1.35
N ILE A 317 24.93 22.96 -1.47
CA ILE A 317 25.04 23.69 -2.74
C ILE A 317 25.80 22.85 -3.78
N ALA A 318 26.88 22.19 -3.37
CA ALA A 318 27.68 21.36 -4.27
C ALA A 318 26.88 20.17 -4.83
N ILE A 319 26.19 19.39 -3.97
CA ILE A 319 25.36 18.26 -4.41
C ILE A 319 24.21 18.71 -5.31
N ARG A 320 23.50 19.79 -4.96
CA ARG A 320 22.39 20.29 -5.79
C ARG A 320 22.83 20.72 -7.17
N LYS A 321 24.04 21.27 -7.27
CA LYS A 321 24.66 21.63 -8.55
C LYS A 321 25.01 20.41 -9.41
N SER A 322 25.35 19.27 -8.80
CA SER A 322 25.67 18.04 -9.55
C SER A 322 24.44 17.23 -9.96
N ILE A 323 23.29 17.35 -9.26
CA ILE A 323 22.06 16.59 -9.55
C ILE A 323 21.67 16.59 -11.04
N PRO A 324 21.55 17.72 -11.76
CA PRO A 324 21.15 17.69 -13.17
C PRO A 324 22.11 16.91 -14.07
N LYS A 325 23.42 16.99 -13.78
CA LYS A 325 24.43 16.22 -14.50
C LYS A 325 24.35 14.74 -14.16
N ALA A 326 24.21 14.40 -12.87
CA ALA A 326 24.07 13.02 -12.41
C ALA A 326 22.84 12.33 -13.01
N VAL A 327 21.67 13.00 -12.97
CA VAL A 327 20.42 12.51 -13.58
C VAL A 327 20.60 12.30 -15.08
N LYS A 328 21.25 13.23 -15.77
CA LYS A 328 21.56 13.09 -17.20
C LYS A 328 22.48 11.91 -17.46
N ARG A 329 23.56 11.75 -16.68
CA ARG A 329 24.52 10.66 -16.85
C ARG A 329 23.88 9.30 -16.61
N VAL A 330 23.08 9.17 -15.54
CA VAL A 330 22.26 7.98 -15.28
C VAL A 330 21.34 7.67 -16.46
N SER A 331 20.64 8.69 -16.98
CA SER A 331 19.77 8.54 -18.14
C SER A 331 20.53 8.06 -19.38
N ASP A 332 21.73 8.59 -19.62
CA ASP A 332 22.55 8.23 -20.78
C ASP A 332 23.14 6.80 -20.65
N ILE A 333 23.55 6.40 -19.45
CA ILE A 333 23.98 5.02 -19.15
C ILE A 333 22.83 4.04 -19.40
N ILE A 334 21.63 4.33 -18.88
CA ILE A 334 20.44 3.49 -19.09
C ILE A 334 20.10 3.41 -20.59
N LYS A 335 20.09 4.54 -21.30
CA LYS A 335 19.85 4.55 -22.76
C LYS A 335 20.78 3.64 -23.53
N GLN A 336 22.05 3.62 -23.14
CA GLN A 336 23.10 2.91 -23.86
C GLN A 336 23.11 1.42 -23.54
N PHE A 337 22.95 1.05 -22.27
CA PHE A 337 23.27 -0.30 -21.80
C PHE A 337 22.08 -1.08 -21.25
N TYR A 338 20.98 -0.43 -20.87
CA TYR A 338 19.85 -1.15 -20.29
C TYR A 338 19.17 -2.05 -21.33
N VAL A 339 18.86 -3.25 -20.90
CA VAL A 339 18.39 -4.33 -21.76
C VAL A 339 16.95 -4.12 -22.28
N PHE A 340 16.05 -3.52 -21.48
CA PHE A 340 14.66 -3.23 -21.87
C PHE A 340 14.50 -1.80 -22.39
N LYS A 341 14.63 -1.62 -23.70
CA LYS A 341 14.67 -0.28 -24.33
C LYS A 341 13.30 0.39 -24.50
N ASP A 342 12.22 -0.37 -24.44
CA ASP A 342 10.84 0.08 -24.62
C ASP A 342 10.36 1.04 -23.53
N LYS A 343 10.79 0.84 -22.28
CA LYS A 343 10.40 1.68 -21.12
C LYS A 343 11.23 2.96 -20.96
N ILE A 344 12.32 3.13 -21.73
CA ILE A 344 13.22 4.28 -21.61
C ILE A 344 12.53 5.63 -21.85
N PRO A 345 11.67 5.82 -22.88
CA PRO A 345 10.97 7.09 -23.07
C PRO A 345 10.10 7.48 -21.87
N ALA A 346 9.48 6.51 -21.21
CA ALA A 346 8.69 6.73 -20.00
C ALA A 346 9.57 7.21 -18.84
N LEU A 347 10.75 6.60 -18.64
CA LEU A 347 11.72 7.06 -17.65
C LEU A 347 12.12 8.51 -17.87
N LEU A 348 12.49 8.87 -19.10
CA LEU A 348 13.00 10.23 -19.39
C LEU A 348 11.94 11.30 -19.13
N ASN A 349 10.68 11.01 -19.44
CA ASN A 349 9.56 11.88 -19.11
C ASN A 349 9.32 11.97 -17.59
N HIS A 350 9.47 10.85 -16.87
CA HIS A 350 9.33 10.78 -15.43
C HIS A 350 10.42 11.60 -14.71
N LEU A 351 11.69 11.30 -14.97
CA LEU A 351 12.85 12.02 -14.40
C LEU A 351 12.84 13.51 -14.74
N GLY A 352 12.29 13.91 -15.89
CA GLY A 352 12.11 15.32 -16.27
C GLY A 352 11.11 16.08 -15.40
N LYS A 353 10.21 15.39 -14.69
CA LYS A 353 9.19 15.97 -13.80
C LYS A 353 9.49 15.76 -12.32
N THR A 354 10.45 14.90 -11.98
CA THR A 354 10.80 14.57 -10.61
C THR A 354 11.33 15.80 -9.86
N ASP A 355 10.79 16.04 -8.66
CA ASP A 355 11.28 17.06 -7.75
C ASP A 355 12.45 16.52 -6.91
N PHE A 356 13.66 17.04 -7.16
CA PHE A 356 14.87 16.73 -6.39
C PHE A 356 15.13 17.75 -5.27
N SER A 357 14.19 18.65 -4.97
CA SER A 357 14.35 19.72 -3.97
C SER A 357 14.50 19.22 -2.54
N THR A 358 14.23 17.95 -2.26
CA THR A 358 14.40 17.33 -0.93
C THR A 358 15.75 16.62 -0.76
N VAL A 359 16.53 16.46 -1.82
CA VAL A 359 17.84 15.77 -1.76
C VAL A 359 18.85 16.62 -0.98
N VAL A 360 19.48 16.03 0.04
CA VAL A 360 20.47 16.69 0.90
C VAL A 360 21.80 15.94 1.04
N SER A 361 21.93 14.76 0.43
CA SER A 361 23.19 14.01 0.25
C SER A 361 23.22 13.17 -1.03
N GLU A 362 24.35 12.54 -1.33
CA GLU A 362 24.46 11.58 -2.45
C GLU A 362 23.66 10.30 -2.16
N GLU A 363 23.58 9.86 -0.91
CA GLU A 363 22.74 8.73 -0.50
C GLU A 363 21.25 9.03 -0.74
N ASP A 364 20.78 10.24 -0.42
CA ASP A 364 19.42 10.66 -0.75
C ASP A 364 19.17 10.69 -2.25
N LEU A 365 20.18 11.12 -3.04
CA LEU A 365 20.08 11.13 -4.49
C LEU A 365 19.98 9.71 -5.04
N ALA A 366 20.80 8.78 -4.55
CA ALA A 366 20.75 7.38 -4.91
C ALA A 366 19.40 6.76 -4.54
N ALA A 367 18.91 6.98 -3.31
CA ALA A 367 17.62 6.49 -2.85
C ALA A 367 16.46 7.05 -3.69
N LYS A 368 16.49 8.36 -3.98
CA LYS A 368 15.47 9.01 -4.82
C LYS A 368 15.51 8.44 -6.23
N LEU A 369 16.68 8.36 -6.87
CA LEU A 369 16.80 7.78 -8.21
C LEU A 369 16.38 6.31 -8.24
N ASN A 370 16.76 5.49 -7.27
CA ASN A 370 16.31 4.10 -7.17
C ASN A 370 14.79 4.01 -7.10
N TYR A 371 14.13 4.85 -6.29
CA TYR A 371 12.68 4.90 -6.23
C TYR A 371 12.06 5.20 -7.61
N GLU A 372 12.55 6.22 -8.31
CA GLU A 372 12.02 6.58 -9.64
C GLU A 372 12.32 5.50 -10.70
N LEU A 373 13.48 4.83 -10.61
CA LEU A 373 13.84 3.73 -11.51
C LEU A 373 12.94 2.51 -11.29
N GLN A 374 12.73 2.10 -10.04
CA GLN A 374 11.88 0.96 -9.70
C GLN A 374 10.41 1.24 -10.04
N PHE A 375 9.94 2.48 -9.87
CA PHE A 375 8.59 2.89 -10.27
C PHE A 375 8.33 2.72 -11.78
N VAL A 376 9.35 2.87 -12.62
CA VAL A 376 9.21 2.77 -14.08
C VAL A 376 9.51 1.36 -14.60
N PHE A 377 10.58 0.75 -14.13
CA PHE A 377 11.10 -0.48 -14.70
C PHE A 377 10.61 -1.75 -14.00
N GLU A 378 10.39 -1.67 -12.67
CA GLU A 378 10.13 -2.83 -11.81
C GLU A 378 11.21 -3.92 -11.94
N ASP A 379 12.47 -3.51 -12.20
CA ASP A 379 13.61 -4.40 -12.39
C ASP A 379 14.58 -4.26 -11.21
N PRO A 380 14.59 -5.22 -10.26
CA PRO A 380 15.39 -5.13 -9.04
C PRO A 380 16.90 -5.17 -9.29
N ARG A 381 17.35 -5.61 -10.48
CA ARG A 381 18.77 -5.62 -10.87
C ARG A 381 19.31 -4.20 -11.11
N LEU A 382 18.42 -3.26 -11.46
CA LEU A 382 18.74 -1.87 -11.73
C LEU A 382 18.81 -1.07 -10.43
N ASN A 383 20.02 -0.73 -9.99
CA ASN A 383 20.21 -0.10 -8.69
C ASN A 383 21.45 0.82 -8.64
N ILE A 384 21.34 1.90 -7.88
CA ILE A 384 22.38 2.90 -7.63
C ILE A 384 22.85 2.80 -6.19
N LYS A 385 24.16 2.74 -5.97
CA LYS A 385 24.79 2.70 -4.63
C LYS A 385 25.98 3.65 -4.58
N THR A 386 26.36 4.08 -3.38
CA THR A 386 27.63 4.76 -3.13
C THR A 386 28.79 3.76 -3.21
N LEU A 387 29.87 4.14 -3.87
CA LEU A 387 31.06 3.30 -4.07
C LEU A 387 32.01 3.33 -2.86
N GLN A 388 31.81 4.25 -1.91
CA GLN A 388 32.57 4.27 -0.65
C GLN A 388 32.05 3.20 0.31
N GLY A 389 32.70 2.03 0.29
CA GLY A 389 32.38 0.89 1.16
C GLY A 389 32.78 -0.47 0.60
N SER A 390 33.07 -0.59 -0.69
CA SER A 390 33.64 -1.82 -1.26
C SER A 390 35.17 -1.79 -1.16
N SER A 391 35.71 -2.02 0.05
CA SER A 391 37.03 -2.62 0.16
C SER A 391 36.91 -4.07 -0.31
N ASN A 392 37.09 -4.30 -1.61
CA ASN A 392 37.79 -5.46 -2.18
C ASN A 392 37.77 -5.39 -3.71
N LYS A 393 38.98 -5.27 -4.26
CA LYS A 393 39.41 -5.47 -5.64
C LYS A 393 38.83 -4.52 -6.69
N GLU A 394 39.70 -3.60 -7.12
CA GLU A 394 39.89 -3.35 -8.55
C GLU A 394 40.12 -4.71 -9.23
N GLU A 395 39.07 -5.35 -9.75
CA GLU A 395 39.25 -6.29 -10.85
C GLU A 395 39.14 -5.47 -12.13
N GLU A 396 40.24 -5.50 -12.90
CA GLU A 396 40.44 -4.75 -14.13
C GLU A 396 39.22 -4.87 -15.05
N LEU A 397 38.66 -3.70 -15.33
CA LEU A 397 37.74 -3.42 -16.42
C LEU A 397 38.46 -3.59 -17.77
N ASP A 398 38.76 -4.82 -18.17
CA ASP A 398 38.95 -5.19 -19.58
C ASP A 398 38.97 -6.72 -19.71
N ALA A 399 37.77 -7.33 -19.68
CA ALA A 399 37.61 -8.69 -20.13
C ALA A 399 36.34 -8.80 -20.98
N THR A 400 36.53 -9.27 -22.21
CA THR A 400 35.53 -10.04 -22.94
C THR A 400 34.87 -11.07 -22.01
N PRO A 401 33.64 -11.54 -22.27
CA PRO A 401 33.01 -12.63 -21.54
C PRO A 401 33.72 -13.94 -21.88
N THR A 402 34.94 -14.08 -21.38
CA THR A 402 35.81 -15.22 -21.52
C THR A 402 36.64 -15.31 -20.24
N THR A 403 36.42 -16.44 -19.56
CA THR A 403 37.41 -17.17 -18.75
C THR A 403 37.93 -16.51 -17.48
N HIS A 404 37.20 -16.68 -16.37
CA HIS A 404 37.88 -17.01 -15.11
C HIS A 404 38.37 -18.46 -15.22
N SER A 405 39.57 -18.66 -15.77
CA SER A 405 40.25 -19.95 -15.75
C SER A 405 40.70 -20.23 -14.31
N ILE A 406 39.94 -21.06 -13.60
CA ILE A 406 40.37 -21.62 -12.32
C ILE A 406 41.06 -22.95 -12.64
N ASP A 407 42.27 -23.13 -12.09
CA ASP A 407 43.00 -24.40 -12.09
C ASP A 407 42.14 -25.49 -11.42
N VAL A 408 41.34 -26.20 -12.21
CA VAL A 408 40.71 -27.43 -11.77
C VAL A 408 41.81 -28.49 -11.72
N ASN A 409 42.13 -28.96 -10.52
CA ASN A 409 43.02 -30.12 -10.37
C ASN A 409 42.35 -31.33 -11.03
N LEU A 410 42.81 -31.69 -12.24
CA LEU A 410 42.26 -32.77 -13.08
C LEU A 410 42.23 -34.17 -12.40
N ASN A 411 42.85 -34.28 -11.22
CA ASN A 411 42.89 -35.47 -10.39
C ASN A 411 41.73 -35.60 -9.38
N ASP A 412 41.00 -34.52 -9.07
CA ASP A 412 39.81 -34.57 -8.20
C ASP A 412 38.56 -34.91 -9.03
N PRO A 413 37.70 -35.88 -8.62
CA PRO A 413 36.44 -36.14 -9.32
C PRO A 413 35.52 -34.91 -9.35
N LEU A 414 35.46 -34.27 -10.53
CA LEU A 414 34.56 -33.16 -10.85
C LEU A 414 33.09 -33.47 -10.53
N PHE A 415 32.70 -34.73 -10.74
CA PHE A 415 31.38 -35.29 -10.44
C PHE A 415 31.51 -36.42 -9.43
N LYS A 416 30.72 -36.36 -8.37
CA LYS A 416 30.58 -37.43 -7.37
C LYS A 416 29.28 -38.16 -7.67
N LEU A 417 29.38 -39.44 -8.04
CA LEU A 417 28.23 -40.28 -8.32
C LEU A 417 28.09 -41.39 -7.28
N GLU A 418 26.87 -41.60 -6.81
CA GLU A 418 26.45 -42.75 -6.01
C GLU A 418 25.13 -43.32 -6.55
N ILE A 419 24.94 -44.64 -6.49
CA ILE A 419 23.66 -45.28 -6.80
C ILE A 419 23.02 -45.72 -5.48
N LEU A 420 21.95 -45.04 -5.10
CA LEU A 420 21.25 -45.22 -3.84
C LEU A 420 20.26 -46.39 -3.89
N SER A 421 19.77 -46.79 -2.71
CA SER A 421 18.68 -47.76 -2.60
C SER A 421 17.44 -47.32 -3.38
N GLY A 422 16.80 -48.26 -4.08
CA GLY A 422 15.63 -47.98 -4.92
C GLY A 422 15.96 -47.56 -6.36
N ASN A 423 17.19 -47.81 -6.82
CA ASN A 423 17.65 -47.50 -8.18
C ASN A 423 17.60 -45.99 -8.50
N ILE A 424 18.09 -45.18 -7.55
CA ILE A 424 18.15 -43.72 -7.66
C ILE A 424 19.61 -43.32 -7.83
N GLY A 425 19.94 -42.63 -8.92
CA GLY A 425 21.27 -42.03 -9.08
C GLY A 425 21.36 -40.74 -8.25
N TYR A 426 22.48 -40.53 -7.58
CA TYR A 426 22.81 -39.31 -6.86
C TYR A 426 24.09 -38.71 -7.43
N LEU A 427 23.96 -37.56 -8.09
CA LEU A 427 25.04 -36.86 -8.78
C LEU A 427 25.29 -35.51 -8.09
N ARG A 428 26.48 -35.30 -7.56
CA ARG A 428 26.89 -34.03 -6.96
C ARG A 428 28.07 -33.42 -7.72
N PHE A 429 28.01 -32.11 -7.93
CA PHE A 429 29.16 -31.33 -8.40
C PHE A 429 29.04 -29.88 -7.90
N ASP A 430 30.16 -29.33 -7.47
CA ASP A 430 30.19 -28.09 -6.68
C ASP A 430 30.52 -26.85 -7.55
N ARG A 431 30.75 -27.03 -8.86
CA ARG A 431 30.91 -25.97 -9.86
C ARG A 431 30.58 -26.44 -11.28
N PHE A 432 30.13 -25.52 -12.13
CA PHE A 432 30.01 -25.72 -13.58
C PHE A 432 31.36 -25.47 -14.29
N PRO A 433 31.97 -26.49 -14.92
CA PRO A 433 33.22 -26.35 -15.66
C PRO A 433 33.04 -25.53 -16.95
N THR A 434 34.14 -25.12 -17.59
CA THR A 434 34.08 -24.54 -18.94
C THR A 434 33.84 -25.63 -19.99
N SER A 435 33.38 -25.23 -21.18
CA SER A 435 33.15 -26.15 -22.30
C SER A 435 34.44 -26.90 -22.69
N THR A 436 35.60 -26.25 -22.63
CA THR A 436 36.92 -26.88 -22.85
C THR A 436 37.19 -28.04 -21.88
N ILE A 437 36.95 -27.84 -20.58
CA ILE A 437 37.19 -28.89 -19.56
C ILE A 437 36.22 -30.07 -19.74
N LEU A 438 34.98 -29.81 -20.13
CA LEU A 438 34.01 -30.87 -20.42
C LEU A 438 34.44 -31.73 -21.61
N ILE A 439 35.02 -31.11 -22.65
CA ILE A 439 35.55 -31.82 -23.82
C ILE A 439 36.79 -32.65 -23.44
N GLU A 440 37.72 -32.08 -22.66
CA GLU A 440 38.93 -32.81 -22.23
C GLU A 440 38.64 -34.03 -21.34
N LEU A 441 37.56 -33.97 -20.54
CA LEU A 441 37.18 -35.03 -19.62
C LEU A 441 36.02 -35.91 -20.13
N GLU A 442 35.61 -35.75 -21.39
CA GLU A 442 34.40 -36.34 -21.96
C GLU A 442 34.31 -37.86 -21.73
N ASP A 443 35.34 -38.62 -22.16
CA ASP A 443 35.39 -40.08 -21.99
C ASP A 443 35.30 -40.51 -20.52
N ARG A 444 35.96 -39.76 -19.63
CA ARG A 444 35.92 -40.05 -18.18
C ARG A 444 34.53 -39.81 -17.63
N ILE A 445 33.88 -38.70 -17.97
CA ILE A 445 32.52 -38.36 -17.53
C ILE A 445 31.51 -39.39 -18.05
N ILE A 446 31.67 -39.88 -19.28
CA ILE A 446 30.81 -40.91 -19.84
C ILE A 446 30.91 -42.21 -19.03
N GLU A 447 32.12 -42.68 -18.74
CA GLU A 447 32.31 -43.94 -17.99
C GLU A 447 31.92 -43.81 -16.51
N THR A 448 32.16 -42.66 -15.87
CA THR A 448 31.92 -42.50 -14.42
C THR A 448 30.55 -41.95 -14.07
N VAL A 449 29.90 -41.19 -14.96
CA VAL A 449 28.60 -40.56 -14.71
C VAL A 449 27.52 -41.17 -15.60
N TRP A 450 27.61 -40.95 -16.91
CA TRP A 450 26.47 -41.21 -17.80
C TRP A 450 26.16 -42.70 -17.99
N ARG A 451 27.19 -43.56 -18.12
CA ARG A 451 26.99 -45.01 -18.26
C ARG A 451 26.38 -45.65 -17.02
N PRO A 452 26.83 -45.35 -15.79
CA PRO A 452 26.19 -45.90 -14.59
C PRO A 452 24.78 -45.36 -14.35
N VAL A 453 24.51 -44.07 -14.58
CA VAL A 453 23.17 -43.50 -14.30
C VAL A 453 22.12 -43.88 -15.33
N LYS A 454 22.50 -44.24 -16.55
CA LYS A 454 21.53 -44.51 -17.63
C LYS A 454 20.45 -45.54 -17.24
N ASP A 455 20.77 -46.48 -16.35
CA ASP A 455 19.91 -47.58 -15.94
C ASP A 455 19.12 -47.27 -14.64
N THR A 456 19.31 -46.10 -14.03
CA THR A 456 18.52 -45.67 -12.84
C THR A 456 17.11 -45.22 -13.23
N GLU A 457 16.16 -45.27 -12.30
CA GLU A 457 14.77 -44.80 -12.54
C GLU A 457 14.62 -43.30 -12.29
N ASN A 458 15.37 -42.78 -11.31
CA ASN A 458 15.39 -41.36 -10.95
C ASN A 458 16.83 -40.89 -10.73
N LEU A 459 17.06 -39.59 -10.91
CA LEU A 459 18.34 -38.92 -10.70
C LEU A 459 18.16 -37.72 -9.79
N ILE A 460 18.90 -37.69 -8.68
CA ILE A 460 19.05 -36.52 -7.82
C ILE A 460 20.34 -35.82 -8.23
N ILE A 461 20.27 -34.53 -8.55
CA ILE A 461 21.40 -33.66 -8.85
C ILE A 461 21.57 -32.70 -7.68
N ASP A 462 22.61 -32.86 -6.88
CA ASP A 462 22.86 -32.01 -5.71
C ASP A 462 23.71 -30.78 -6.07
N LEU A 463 23.06 -29.62 -6.09
CA LEU A 463 23.67 -28.30 -6.31
C LEU A 463 23.73 -27.45 -5.05
N ARG A 464 23.43 -28.00 -3.86
CA ARG A 464 23.44 -27.25 -2.59
C ARG A 464 24.80 -26.66 -2.24
N TYR A 465 25.87 -27.18 -2.82
CA TYR A 465 27.24 -26.69 -2.62
C TYR A 465 27.80 -26.04 -3.89
N ASN A 466 26.97 -25.86 -4.92
CA ASN A 466 27.41 -25.41 -6.22
C ASN A 466 27.55 -23.89 -6.28
N THR A 467 28.77 -23.39 -6.29
CA THR A 467 29.07 -21.95 -6.25
C THR A 467 29.07 -21.28 -7.63
N GLY A 468 28.46 -21.90 -8.64
CA GLY A 468 28.37 -21.36 -9.99
C GLY A 468 29.43 -21.87 -10.95
N GLY A 469 29.88 -21.03 -11.88
CA GLY A 469 30.76 -21.43 -12.98
C GLY A 469 30.24 -21.01 -14.35
N SER A 470 30.68 -21.71 -15.41
CA SER A 470 30.43 -21.27 -16.78
C SER A 470 29.05 -21.67 -17.30
N THR A 471 28.27 -20.68 -17.75
CA THR A 471 27.02 -20.86 -18.50
C THR A 471 27.19 -21.69 -19.78
N GLU A 472 28.41 -21.73 -20.35
CA GLU A 472 28.72 -22.52 -21.55
C GLU A 472 28.55 -24.05 -21.34
N ALA A 473 28.57 -24.51 -20.09
CA ALA A 473 28.34 -25.92 -19.76
C ALA A 473 26.87 -26.32 -19.82
N LEU A 474 25.93 -25.37 -19.71
CA LEU A 474 24.50 -25.67 -19.61
C LEU A 474 23.96 -26.42 -20.83
N PRO A 475 24.22 -25.98 -22.08
CA PRO A 475 23.71 -26.70 -23.25
C PRO A 475 24.26 -28.13 -23.33
N ILE A 476 25.50 -28.36 -22.90
CA ILE A 476 26.12 -29.69 -22.89
C ILE A 476 25.44 -30.59 -21.86
N LEU A 477 25.37 -30.15 -20.60
CA LEU A 477 24.82 -30.95 -19.50
C LEU A 477 23.32 -31.18 -19.62
N LEU A 478 22.56 -30.16 -20.05
CA LEU A 478 21.11 -30.29 -20.29
C LEU A 478 20.82 -31.26 -21.42
N SER A 479 21.67 -31.35 -22.45
CA SER A 479 21.45 -32.29 -23.57
C SER A 479 21.39 -33.76 -23.12
N TYR A 480 22.10 -34.15 -22.06
CA TYR A 480 21.99 -35.50 -21.49
C TYR A 480 20.65 -35.77 -20.82
N MET A 481 19.86 -34.74 -20.53
CA MET A 481 18.52 -34.86 -19.93
C MET A 481 17.42 -35.03 -20.99
N PHE A 482 17.74 -35.00 -22.29
CA PHE A 482 16.77 -35.13 -23.38
C PHE A 482 17.11 -36.29 -24.32
N ASP A 483 16.13 -36.75 -25.10
CA ASP A 483 16.34 -37.85 -26.04
C ASP A 483 17.25 -37.39 -27.21
N PHE A 484 18.13 -38.28 -27.68
CA PHE A 484 19.24 -37.99 -28.61
C PHE A 484 18.82 -37.29 -29.92
N SER A 485 17.58 -37.49 -30.37
CA SER A 485 17.05 -36.93 -31.62
C SER A 485 16.26 -35.62 -31.45
N SER A 486 16.23 -35.06 -30.25
CA SER A 486 15.47 -33.83 -29.98
C SER A 486 16.33 -32.58 -30.26
N ASP A 487 15.82 -31.67 -31.10
CA ASP A 487 16.35 -30.32 -31.30
C ASP A 487 15.49 -29.37 -30.47
N THR A 488 15.68 -29.41 -29.16
CA THR A 488 14.86 -28.69 -28.17
C THR A 488 15.54 -27.36 -27.87
N HIS A 489 14.82 -26.26 -28.06
CA HIS A 489 15.25 -24.94 -27.58
C HIS A 489 15.32 -24.96 -26.05
N LEU A 490 16.46 -24.55 -25.50
CA LEU A 490 16.71 -24.55 -24.06
C LEU A 490 16.48 -23.15 -23.47
N PHE A 491 17.14 -22.14 -24.04
CA PHE A 491 17.05 -20.74 -23.63
C PHE A 491 17.72 -19.84 -24.66
N SER A 492 17.54 -18.53 -24.51
CA SER A 492 18.22 -17.52 -25.31
C SER A 492 18.88 -16.49 -24.41
N ILE A 493 20.07 -16.03 -24.79
CA ILE A 493 20.78 -14.93 -24.12
C ILE A 493 20.79 -13.73 -25.06
N TYR A 494 20.17 -12.64 -24.63
CA TYR A 494 20.30 -11.34 -25.29
C TYR A 494 21.32 -10.46 -24.56
N ASP A 495 22.38 -10.05 -25.25
CA ASP A 495 23.40 -9.12 -24.77
C ASP A 495 23.14 -7.73 -25.36
N SER A 496 22.82 -6.76 -24.52
CA SER A 496 22.50 -5.39 -24.92
C SER A 496 23.72 -4.59 -25.41
N ILE A 497 24.93 -4.94 -24.95
CA ILE A 497 26.19 -4.27 -25.30
C ILE A 497 26.58 -4.65 -26.73
N ARG A 498 26.50 -5.96 -27.03
CA ARG A 498 26.80 -6.49 -28.37
C ARG A 498 25.61 -6.35 -29.32
N ASN A 499 24.41 -6.17 -28.76
CA ASN A 499 23.14 -6.19 -29.47
C ASN A 499 22.94 -7.49 -30.27
N THR A 500 23.22 -8.63 -29.62
CA THR A 500 23.13 -9.97 -30.21
C THR A 500 22.29 -10.87 -29.32
N THR A 501 21.44 -11.68 -29.95
CA THR A 501 20.75 -12.80 -29.29
C THR A 501 21.42 -14.10 -29.72
N VAL A 502 21.73 -14.97 -28.76
CA VAL A 502 22.25 -16.31 -28.99
C VAL A 502 21.24 -17.31 -28.46
N ASP A 503 20.76 -18.19 -29.33
CA ASP A 503 19.82 -19.26 -28.96
C ASP A 503 20.58 -20.55 -28.66
N PHE A 504 20.26 -21.16 -27.53
CA PHE A 504 20.86 -22.41 -27.09
C PHE A 504 19.85 -23.54 -27.26
N HIS A 505 20.29 -24.62 -27.91
CA HIS A 505 19.50 -25.81 -28.17
C HIS A 505 20.23 -27.04 -27.63
N THR A 506 19.51 -28.16 -27.50
CA THR A 506 20.13 -29.46 -27.24
C THR A 506 21.10 -29.83 -28.36
N LEU A 507 22.21 -30.47 -27.98
CA LEU A 507 23.24 -30.93 -28.89
C LEU A 507 22.75 -32.16 -29.66
N ARG A 508 22.86 -32.12 -30.99
CA ARG A 508 22.41 -33.19 -31.88
C ARG A 508 23.23 -34.49 -31.78
N ASN A 509 24.48 -34.39 -31.34
CA ASN A 509 25.40 -35.52 -31.15
C ASN A 509 26.10 -35.34 -29.80
N ILE A 510 25.55 -35.94 -28.74
CA ILE A 510 26.24 -36.09 -27.46
C ILE A 510 27.01 -37.40 -27.41
N SER A 511 28.15 -37.43 -26.73
CA SER A 511 28.93 -38.66 -26.57
C SER A 511 28.40 -39.49 -25.39
N GLY A 512 28.25 -40.80 -25.54
CA GLY A 512 27.73 -41.67 -24.47
C GLY A 512 26.20 -41.70 -24.37
N PRO A 513 25.65 -42.39 -23.34
CA PRO A 513 24.21 -42.58 -23.21
C PRO A 513 23.50 -41.33 -22.64
N SER A 514 22.38 -40.94 -23.24
CA SER A 514 21.46 -39.97 -22.65
C SER A 514 20.70 -40.58 -21.45
N TYR A 515 20.39 -39.76 -20.45
CA TYR A 515 19.44 -40.10 -19.39
C TYR A 515 17.98 -40.10 -19.89
N GLY A 516 17.72 -39.35 -20.98
CA GLY A 516 16.43 -39.29 -21.68
C GLY A 516 15.41 -38.36 -21.03
N SER A 517 14.34 -38.07 -21.76
CA SER A 517 13.34 -37.04 -21.40
C SER A 517 12.31 -37.48 -20.33
N ARG A 518 12.19 -38.78 -20.08
CA ARG A 518 11.07 -39.36 -19.31
C ARG A 518 11.37 -39.56 -17.83
N LYS A 519 12.56 -40.04 -17.48
CA LYS A 519 12.95 -40.40 -16.11
C LYS A 519 12.91 -39.20 -15.16
N GLY A 520 12.66 -39.42 -13.86
CA GLY A 520 12.58 -38.35 -12.87
C GLY A 520 13.94 -37.69 -12.62
N VAL A 521 13.98 -36.36 -12.58
CA VAL A 521 15.19 -35.60 -12.21
C VAL A 521 14.83 -34.61 -11.13
N TYR A 522 15.59 -34.61 -10.04
CA TYR A 522 15.34 -33.77 -8.85
C TYR A 522 16.61 -32.99 -8.56
N VAL A 523 16.52 -31.67 -8.49
CA VAL A 523 17.67 -30.78 -8.32
C VAL A 523 17.63 -30.21 -6.91
N LEU A 524 18.67 -30.45 -6.11
CA LEU A 524 18.76 -29.92 -4.76
C LEU A 524 19.45 -28.57 -4.77
N THR A 525 18.85 -27.56 -4.13
CA THR A 525 19.38 -26.19 -4.09
C THR A 525 19.56 -25.69 -2.66
N SER A 526 20.46 -24.73 -2.49
CA SER A 526 20.63 -23.97 -1.25
C SER A 526 20.85 -22.49 -1.58
N TYR A 527 20.93 -21.64 -0.55
CA TYR A 527 21.41 -20.27 -0.72
C TYR A 527 22.79 -20.15 -1.41
N TYR A 528 23.64 -21.18 -1.35
CA TYR A 528 24.96 -21.17 -2.01
C TYR A 528 24.90 -21.50 -3.49
N THR A 529 23.80 -22.05 -3.99
CA THR A 529 23.62 -22.30 -5.42
C THR A 529 23.67 -20.96 -6.16
N ALA A 530 24.67 -20.77 -7.01
CA ALA A 530 24.97 -19.48 -7.66
C ALA A 530 25.17 -19.58 -9.18
N GLU A 531 25.04 -18.46 -9.91
CA GLU A 531 25.36 -18.33 -11.34
C GLU A 531 24.78 -19.46 -12.22
N ALA A 532 25.63 -20.20 -12.96
CA ALA A 532 25.24 -21.32 -13.81
C ALA A 532 24.48 -22.44 -13.06
N GLY A 533 24.71 -22.60 -11.75
CA GLY A 533 23.92 -23.53 -10.93
C GLY A 533 22.48 -23.09 -10.75
N GLU A 534 22.26 -21.78 -10.62
CA GLU A 534 20.91 -21.21 -10.59
C GLU A 534 20.26 -21.30 -11.98
N GLU A 535 21.01 -20.95 -13.04
CA GLU A 535 20.52 -21.08 -14.42
C GLU A 535 20.11 -22.53 -14.73
N PHE A 536 20.90 -23.53 -14.30
CA PHE A 536 20.54 -24.93 -14.47
C PHE A 536 19.25 -25.30 -13.71
N ALA A 537 19.13 -24.93 -12.43
CA ALA A 537 17.94 -25.23 -11.64
C ALA A 537 16.69 -24.57 -12.24
N TYR A 538 16.79 -23.30 -12.64
CA TYR A 538 15.73 -22.55 -13.31
C TYR A 538 15.30 -23.21 -14.62
N LEU A 539 16.27 -23.64 -15.44
CA LEU A 539 15.99 -24.34 -16.69
C LEU A 539 15.32 -25.69 -16.45
N MET A 540 15.68 -26.42 -15.41
CA MET A 540 15.01 -27.69 -15.09
C MET A 540 13.52 -27.50 -14.77
N GLN A 541 13.13 -26.39 -14.13
CA GLN A 541 11.71 -26.04 -13.90
C GLN A 541 11.01 -25.56 -15.17
N SER A 542 11.57 -24.55 -15.85
CA SER A 542 10.95 -23.94 -17.04
C SER A 542 10.82 -24.92 -18.20
N LEU A 543 11.77 -25.84 -18.38
CA LEU A 543 11.70 -26.91 -19.38
C LEU A 543 10.76 -28.06 -18.98
N HIS A 544 10.11 -27.98 -17.82
CA HIS A 544 9.33 -29.08 -17.22
C HIS A 544 10.11 -30.40 -17.19
N ARG A 545 11.43 -30.30 -16.94
CA ARG A 545 12.33 -31.46 -16.98
C ARG A 545 12.62 -32.01 -15.59
N GLY A 546 12.66 -31.19 -14.56
CA GLY A 546 12.95 -31.65 -13.21
C GLY A 546 12.21 -30.88 -12.13
N THR A 547 12.30 -31.41 -10.92
CA THR A 547 11.73 -30.81 -9.71
C THR A 547 12.86 -30.21 -8.89
N VAL A 548 12.78 -28.92 -8.55
CA VAL A 548 13.76 -28.25 -7.71
C VAL A 548 13.30 -28.30 -6.25
N VAL A 549 14.20 -28.71 -5.35
CA VAL A 549 13.91 -28.95 -3.94
C VAL A 549 14.99 -28.31 -3.08
N GLY A 550 14.63 -27.51 -2.08
CA GLY A 550 15.58 -26.91 -1.15
C GLY A 550 15.30 -25.44 -0.88
N GLU A 551 16.35 -24.64 -0.70
CA GLU A 551 16.22 -23.21 -0.40
C GLU A 551 16.20 -22.39 -1.68
N ILE A 552 15.69 -21.16 -1.56
CA ILE A 552 15.85 -20.13 -2.59
C ILE A 552 17.35 -19.88 -2.80
N THR A 553 17.77 -19.86 -4.06
CA THR A 553 19.19 -19.74 -4.43
C THR A 553 19.74 -18.33 -4.23
N SER A 554 21.03 -18.11 -4.50
CA SER A 554 21.74 -16.89 -4.11
C SER A 554 21.24 -15.61 -4.79
N GLY A 555 20.64 -15.72 -5.97
CA GLY A 555 20.25 -14.60 -6.82
C GLY A 555 21.43 -13.87 -7.48
N MET A 556 22.63 -14.47 -7.46
CA MET A 556 23.84 -13.92 -8.06
C MET A 556 23.94 -14.33 -9.52
N LEU A 557 23.41 -13.48 -10.40
CA LEU A 557 23.53 -13.65 -11.84
C LEU A 557 24.56 -12.69 -12.44
N LEU A 558 25.37 -13.20 -13.38
CA LEU A 558 26.36 -12.42 -14.14
C LEU A 558 25.72 -11.61 -15.27
N HIS A 559 24.54 -11.02 -15.02
CA HIS A 559 23.74 -10.35 -16.05
C HIS A 559 23.85 -8.82 -16.02
N SER A 560 24.60 -8.27 -15.07
CA SER A 560 24.67 -6.82 -14.82
C SER A 560 26.10 -6.28 -14.84
N LYS A 561 26.25 -5.00 -15.20
CA LYS A 561 27.51 -4.24 -15.10
C LYS A 561 27.32 -2.96 -14.29
N THR A 562 28.32 -2.59 -13.51
CA THR A 562 28.32 -1.35 -12.73
C THR A 562 29.11 -0.26 -13.45
N PHE A 563 28.52 0.93 -13.57
CA PHE A 563 29.10 2.11 -14.20
C PHE A 563 29.19 3.25 -13.18
N GLN A 564 30.33 3.95 -13.12
CA GLN A 564 30.46 5.11 -12.26
C GLN A 564 29.67 6.31 -12.81
N VAL A 565 28.97 7.02 -11.94
CA VAL A 565 28.33 8.30 -12.25
C VAL A 565 29.36 9.40 -12.01
N GLU A 566 29.94 9.91 -13.10
CA GLU A 566 30.96 10.97 -13.09
C GLU A 566 30.61 12.17 -12.19
N GLU A 567 31.62 12.76 -11.54
CA GLU A 567 31.49 13.87 -10.58
C GLU A 567 30.71 13.54 -9.29
N THR A 568 30.43 12.26 -9.03
CA THR A 568 29.81 11.77 -7.78
C THR A 568 30.52 10.52 -7.26
N SER A 569 30.23 10.09 -6.02
CA SER A 569 30.65 8.78 -5.52
C SER A 569 29.68 7.65 -5.85
N LEU A 570 28.70 7.89 -6.73
CA LEU A 570 27.67 6.91 -7.08
C LEU A 570 28.11 5.97 -8.20
N GLY A 571 27.71 4.70 -8.08
CA GLY A 571 27.78 3.69 -9.13
C GLY A 571 26.38 3.17 -9.43
N ILE A 572 26.06 3.02 -10.71
CA ILE A 572 24.81 2.43 -11.19
C ILE A 572 25.07 1.03 -11.75
N THR A 573 24.42 0.03 -11.18
CA THR A 573 24.38 -1.34 -11.70
C THR A 573 23.23 -1.46 -12.69
N ILE A 574 23.55 -1.83 -13.93
CA ILE A 574 22.62 -1.96 -15.06
C ILE A 574 22.60 -3.43 -15.51
N PRO A 575 21.43 -4.07 -15.65
CA PRO A 575 21.33 -5.34 -16.35
C PRO A 575 21.57 -5.14 -17.85
N VAL A 576 22.58 -5.84 -18.35
CA VAL A 576 23.02 -5.81 -19.76
C VAL A 576 22.72 -7.11 -20.49
N ILE A 577 22.34 -8.16 -19.75
CA ILE A 577 21.96 -9.46 -20.29
C ILE A 577 20.51 -9.76 -19.90
N ASN A 578 19.74 -10.29 -20.85
CA ASN A 578 18.49 -11.00 -20.58
C ASN A 578 18.70 -12.49 -20.83
N PHE A 579 18.40 -13.28 -19.80
CA PHE A 579 18.25 -14.72 -19.90
C PHE A 579 16.77 -15.01 -20.17
N ILE A 580 16.47 -15.57 -21.33
CA ILE A 580 15.12 -15.75 -21.85
C ILE A 580 14.84 -17.26 -21.89
N ASP A 581 13.79 -17.71 -21.22
CA ASP A 581 13.41 -19.12 -21.22
C ASP A 581 12.58 -19.53 -22.46
N ILE A 582 12.12 -20.79 -22.46
CA ILE A 582 11.31 -21.35 -23.55
C ILE A 582 9.92 -20.72 -23.68
N HIS A 583 9.44 -20.01 -22.67
CA HIS A 583 8.17 -19.29 -22.70
C HIS A 583 8.34 -17.86 -23.22
N GLY A 584 9.59 -17.41 -23.44
CA GLY A 584 9.92 -16.04 -23.79
C GLY A 584 10.01 -15.10 -22.59
N GLU A 585 9.94 -15.64 -21.37
CA GLU A 585 10.01 -14.86 -20.14
C GLU A 585 11.47 -14.54 -19.82
N CYS A 586 11.72 -13.29 -19.44
CA CYS A 586 13.04 -12.83 -19.06
C CYS A 586 13.24 -13.03 -17.57
N TRP A 587 14.18 -13.89 -17.20
CA TRP A 587 14.49 -14.11 -15.80
C TRP A 587 15.27 -12.92 -15.21
N LEU A 588 14.65 -12.26 -14.22
CA LEU A 588 15.21 -11.07 -13.57
C LEU A 588 16.12 -11.40 -12.36
N GLY A 589 16.39 -12.68 -12.11
CA GLY A 589 17.17 -13.14 -10.96
C GLY A 589 16.38 -13.12 -9.65
N GLY A 590 17.08 -12.84 -8.54
CA GLY A 590 16.49 -12.87 -7.19
C GLY A 590 16.48 -14.25 -6.53
N GLY A 591 17.07 -15.25 -7.19
CA GLY A 591 17.12 -16.64 -6.75
C GLY A 591 16.02 -17.47 -7.40
N VAL A 592 16.34 -18.70 -7.78
CA VAL A 592 15.38 -19.73 -8.18
C VAL A 592 14.56 -20.10 -6.95
N VAL A 593 13.24 -20.09 -7.11
CA VAL A 593 12.31 -20.54 -6.07
C VAL A 593 12.02 -22.03 -6.31
N PRO A 594 12.43 -22.93 -5.40
CA PRO A 594 12.19 -24.36 -5.55
C PRO A 594 10.71 -24.73 -5.62
N ASP A 595 10.38 -25.82 -6.32
CA ASP A 595 9.03 -26.40 -6.34
C ASP A 595 8.62 -26.91 -4.94
N ALA A 596 9.59 -27.44 -4.19
CA ALA A 596 9.46 -27.77 -2.77
C ALA A 596 10.48 -27.00 -1.94
N ILE A 597 10.01 -25.96 -1.24
CA ILE A 597 10.85 -25.14 -0.38
C ILE A 597 11.05 -25.84 0.97
N VAL A 598 12.30 -26.16 1.29
CA VAL A 598 12.74 -26.76 2.57
C VAL A 598 14.15 -26.27 2.89
N LEU A 599 14.63 -26.46 4.12
CA LEU A 599 16.03 -26.16 4.43
C LEU A 599 16.97 -27.05 3.61
N ALA A 600 18.16 -26.56 3.27
CA ALA A 600 19.09 -27.28 2.40
C ALA A 600 19.47 -28.67 2.95
N GLU A 601 19.51 -28.81 4.27
CA GLU A 601 19.77 -30.09 4.97
C GLU A 601 18.64 -31.11 4.82
N GLU A 602 17.40 -30.66 4.64
CA GLU A 602 16.20 -31.49 4.48
C GLU A 602 15.90 -31.82 3.02
N ALA A 603 16.51 -31.08 2.07
CA ALA A 603 16.22 -31.19 0.63
C ALA A 603 16.37 -32.60 0.07
N PHE A 604 17.36 -33.36 0.56
CA PHE A 604 17.60 -34.73 0.12
C PHE A 604 16.46 -35.69 0.53
N GLU A 605 16.05 -35.65 1.80
CA GLU A 605 14.94 -36.46 2.31
C GLU A 605 13.63 -36.04 1.64
N ARG A 606 13.41 -34.74 1.48
CA ARG A 606 12.23 -34.22 0.79
C ARG A 606 12.15 -34.68 -0.66
N ALA A 607 13.28 -34.71 -1.38
CA ALA A 607 13.31 -35.25 -2.74
C ALA A 607 12.93 -36.74 -2.78
N HIS A 608 13.33 -37.54 -1.79
CA HIS A 608 12.91 -38.93 -1.68
C HIS A 608 11.39 -39.08 -1.47
N GLU A 609 10.78 -38.26 -0.61
CA GLU A 609 9.33 -38.25 -0.42
C GLU A 609 8.59 -37.91 -1.72
N ILE A 610 9.08 -36.90 -2.45
CA ILE A 610 8.50 -36.48 -3.73
C ILE A 610 8.65 -37.58 -4.78
N ILE A 611 9.81 -38.25 -4.85
CA ILE A 611 10.03 -39.41 -5.74
C ILE A 611 8.99 -40.51 -5.48
N VAL A 612 8.65 -40.77 -4.22
CA VAL A 612 7.63 -41.75 -3.87
C VAL A 612 6.25 -41.28 -4.32
N PHE A 613 5.89 -40.02 -4.02
CA PHE A 613 4.62 -39.42 -4.40
C PHE A 613 4.41 -39.35 -5.92
N HIS A 614 5.46 -39.03 -6.70
CA HIS A 614 5.40 -38.94 -8.16
C HIS A 614 5.03 -40.25 -8.86
N LYS A 615 5.23 -41.40 -8.19
CA LYS A 615 4.82 -42.71 -8.73
C LYS A 615 3.30 -42.81 -8.89
N ASP A 616 2.53 -42.11 -8.06
CA ASP A 616 1.07 -42.18 -8.06
C ASP A 616 0.42 -41.17 -9.02
N ILE A 617 1.14 -40.09 -9.39
CA ILE A 617 0.62 -39.00 -10.24
C ILE A 617 -0.01 -39.51 -11.55
N PRO A 618 0.63 -40.40 -12.35
CA PRO A 618 0.03 -40.86 -13.61
C PRO A 618 -1.34 -41.50 -13.43
N ALA A 619 -1.52 -42.30 -12.38
CA ALA A 619 -2.78 -42.97 -12.07
C ALA A 619 -3.85 -41.95 -11.65
N LEU A 620 -3.50 -41.00 -10.79
CA LEU A 620 -4.42 -39.96 -10.31
C LEU A 620 -4.88 -39.02 -11.43
N VAL A 621 -3.98 -38.60 -12.32
CA VAL A 621 -4.29 -37.77 -13.49
C VAL A 621 -5.22 -38.52 -14.45
N GLN A 622 -4.98 -39.81 -14.66
CA GLN A 622 -5.83 -40.64 -15.49
C GLN A 622 -7.24 -40.79 -14.88
N GLU A 623 -7.32 -41.09 -13.60
CA GLU A 623 -8.59 -41.27 -12.90
C GLU A 623 -9.42 -39.97 -12.84
N ALA A 624 -8.78 -38.82 -12.62
CA ALA A 624 -9.44 -37.52 -12.72
C ALA A 624 -10.08 -37.33 -14.11
N GLY A 625 -9.37 -37.69 -15.17
CA GLY A 625 -9.89 -37.64 -16.54
C GLY A 625 -11.05 -38.61 -16.79
N ASP A 626 -11.00 -39.81 -16.22
CA ASP A 626 -12.03 -40.84 -16.39
C ASP A 626 -13.31 -40.52 -15.59
N LEU A 627 -13.17 -39.96 -14.38
CA LEU A 627 -14.29 -39.40 -13.61
C LEU A 627 -15.00 -38.30 -14.39
N LEU A 628 -14.25 -37.42 -15.05
CA LEU A 628 -14.82 -36.36 -15.88
C LEU A 628 -15.60 -36.94 -17.07
N LYS A 629 -15.05 -37.92 -17.80
CA LYS A 629 -15.77 -38.59 -18.91
C LYS A 629 -17.07 -39.25 -18.46
N THR A 630 -17.07 -39.81 -17.25
CA THR A 630 -18.22 -40.52 -16.69
C THR A 630 -19.29 -39.56 -16.22
N HIS A 631 -18.91 -38.53 -15.46
CA HIS A 631 -19.84 -37.71 -14.68
C HIS A 631 -20.09 -36.32 -15.24
N TYR A 632 -19.20 -35.75 -16.04
CA TYR A 632 -19.35 -34.39 -16.54
C TYR A 632 -20.46 -34.27 -17.57
N ILE A 633 -21.16 -33.14 -17.52
CA ILE A 633 -22.37 -32.92 -18.29
C ILE A 633 -22.13 -32.72 -19.80
N VAL A 634 -20.92 -32.30 -20.20
CA VAL A 634 -20.54 -32.07 -21.61
C VAL A 634 -19.47 -33.10 -22.04
N PRO A 635 -19.87 -34.23 -22.67
CA PRO A 635 -18.96 -35.34 -22.98
C PRO A 635 -17.78 -34.95 -23.88
N GLU A 636 -18.03 -34.12 -24.90
CA GLU A 636 -17.02 -33.66 -25.86
C GLU A 636 -15.90 -32.86 -25.18
N VAL A 637 -16.27 -32.04 -24.18
CA VAL A 637 -15.32 -31.27 -23.37
C VAL A 637 -14.57 -32.21 -22.43
N ALA A 638 -15.26 -33.17 -21.80
CA ALA A 638 -14.60 -34.16 -20.94
C ALA A 638 -13.52 -34.96 -21.70
N ASP A 639 -13.81 -35.38 -22.94
CA ASP A 639 -12.84 -36.09 -23.80
C ASP A 639 -11.67 -35.21 -24.23
N LYS A 640 -11.91 -33.90 -24.46
CA LYS A 640 -10.84 -32.94 -24.74
C LYS A 640 -9.93 -32.74 -23.52
N VAL A 641 -10.53 -32.52 -22.35
CA VAL A 641 -9.81 -32.34 -21.08
C VAL A 641 -8.98 -33.58 -20.75
N SER A 642 -9.57 -34.78 -20.76
CA SER A 642 -8.85 -36.02 -20.46
C SER A 642 -7.66 -36.25 -21.39
N ARG A 643 -7.80 -35.99 -22.70
CA ARG A 643 -6.66 -36.10 -23.64
C ARG A 643 -5.55 -35.10 -23.35
N LEU A 644 -5.89 -33.87 -22.99
CA LEU A 644 -4.91 -32.82 -22.70
C LEU A 644 -4.21 -33.05 -21.36
N LEU A 645 -4.91 -33.51 -20.31
CA LEU A 645 -4.28 -33.96 -19.05
C LEU A 645 -3.22 -35.02 -19.32
N GLN A 646 -3.51 -35.98 -20.20
CA GLN A 646 -2.56 -37.02 -20.61
C GLN A 646 -1.38 -36.47 -21.46
N SER A 647 -1.59 -35.40 -22.22
CA SER A 647 -0.50 -34.71 -22.95
C SER A 647 0.41 -33.97 -21.97
N LYS A 648 -0.17 -33.14 -21.10
CA LYS A 648 0.54 -32.41 -20.04
C LYS A 648 1.35 -33.35 -19.14
N LEU A 649 0.80 -34.52 -18.81
CA LEU A 649 1.52 -35.56 -18.07
C LEU A 649 2.75 -36.08 -18.81
N LYS A 650 2.64 -36.35 -20.12
CA LYS A 650 3.78 -36.83 -20.93
C LYS A 650 4.83 -35.76 -21.15
N GLU A 651 4.42 -34.50 -21.24
CA GLU A 651 5.27 -33.33 -21.42
C GLU A 651 5.94 -32.87 -20.12
N GLY A 652 5.58 -33.45 -18.97
CA GLY A 652 6.24 -33.20 -17.69
C GLY A 652 5.64 -32.09 -16.84
N PHE A 653 4.47 -31.55 -17.20
CA PHE A 653 3.84 -30.44 -16.48
C PHE A 653 3.47 -30.73 -15.02
N TYR A 654 3.42 -32.01 -14.60
CA TYR A 654 3.20 -32.39 -13.20
C TYR A 654 4.50 -32.63 -12.41
N ARG A 655 5.69 -32.37 -12.97
CA ARG A 655 6.96 -32.55 -12.25
C ARG A 655 7.14 -31.54 -11.11
N SER A 656 6.60 -30.33 -11.24
CA SER A 656 6.63 -29.32 -10.16
C SER A 656 5.64 -29.60 -9.02
N VAL A 657 4.80 -30.64 -9.15
CA VAL A 657 3.80 -31.00 -8.14
C VAL A 657 4.45 -31.86 -7.05
N VAL A 658 4.50 -31.36 -5.83
CA VAL A 658 5.30 -31.96 -4.74
C VAL A 658 4.46 -32.57 -3.61
N ASP A 659 3.14 -32.41 -3.67
CA ASP A 659 2.17 -32.94 -2.71
C ASP A 659 0.74 -32.95 -3.29
N PHE A 660 -0.23 -33.42 -2.49
CA PHE A 660 -1.64 -33.46 -2.90
C PHE A 660 -2.28 -32.09 -3.08
N GLU A 661 -1.81 -31.05 -2.37
CA GLU A 661 -2.36 -29.70 -2.47
C GLU A 661 -1.96 -29.06 -3.80
N SER A 662 -0.67 -29.09 -4.14
CA SER A 662 -0.15 -28.67 -5.44
C SER A 662 -0.76 -29.48 -6.58
N LEU A 663 -1.04 -30.79 -6.39
CA LEU A 663 -1.69 -31.61 -7.41
C LEU A 663 -3.14 -31.19 -7.65
N ALA A 664 -3.89 -30.98 -6.55
CA ALA A 664 -5.27 -30.52 -6.61
C ALA A 664 -5.37 -29.14 -7.29
N SER A 665 -4.44 -28.24 -6.97
CA SER A 665 -4.35 -26.91 -7.58
C SER A 665 -4.05 -26.99 -9.09
N GLN A 666 -3.01 -27.73 -9.49
CA GLN A 666 -2.62 -27.88 -10.89
C GLN A 666 -3.72 -28.53 -11.72
N LEU A 667 -4.31 -29.63 -11.23
CA LEU A 667 -5.42 -30.28 -11.92
C LEU A 667 -6.64 -29.36 -12.02
N THR A 668 -6.96 -28.60 -10.97
CA THR A 668 -8.06 -27.62 -11.01
C THR A 668 -7.84 -26.58 -12.10
N ALA A 669 -6.63 -26.00 -12.16
CA ALA A 669 -6.27 -25.03 -13.19
C ALA A 669 -6.43 -25.63 -14.60
N ASP A 670 -5.91 -26.84 -14.82
CA ASP A 670 -6.03 -27.54 -16.11
C ASP A 670 -7.49 -27.82 -16.48
N LEU A 671 -8.29 -28.32 -15.52
CA LEU A 671 -9.72 -28.59 -15.74
C LEU A 671 -10.46 -27.32 -16.14
N GLN A 672 -10.23 -26.20 -15.45
CA GLN A 672 -10.94 -24.94 -15.67
C GLN A 672 -10.50 -24.24 -16.95
N GLU A 673 -9.19 -24.18 -17.23
CA GLU A 673 -8.63 -23.56 -18.44
C GLU A 673 -9.24 -24.15 -19.73
N ILE A 674 -9.34 -25.48 -19.77
CA ILE A 674 -9.76 -26.21 -20.97
C ILE A 674 -11.27 -26.23 -21.13
N SER A 675 -12.00 -26.36 -20.02
CA SER A 675 -13.46 -26.47 -20.02
C SER A 675 -14.18 -25.11 -20.02
N GLY A 676 -13.55 -24.07 -19.47
CA GLY A 676 -14.20 -22.80 -19.13
C GLY A 676 -15.21 -22.91 -17.99
N ASP A 677 -15.29 -24.04 -17.29
CA ASP A 677 -16.23 -24.28 -16.19
C ASP A 677 -15.53 -24.19 -14.84
N HIS A 678 -15.59 -23.02 -14.20
CA HIS A 678 -14.99 -22.75 -12.90
C HIS A 678 -15.60 -23.56 -11.74
N ARG A 679 -16.66 -24.33 -11.99
CA ARG A 679 -17.24 -25.24 -10.99
C ARG A 679 -16.51 -26.58 -10.94
N LEU A 680 -15.71 -26.90 -11.95
CA LEU A 680 -14.77 -28.02 -11.90
C LEU A 680 -13.64 -27.67 -10.95
N HIS A 681 -13.51 -28.46 -9.90
CA HIS A 681 -12.52 -28.22 -8.85
C HIS A 681 -12.08 -29.54 -8.24
N ILE A 682 -10.78 -29.69 -8.02
CA ILE A 682 -10.19 -30.79 -7.26
C ILE A 682 -9.70 -30.23 -5.93
N PHE A 683 -10.00 -30.94 -4.85
CA PHE A 683 -9.57 -30.56 -3.51
C PHE A 683 -9.10 -31.79 -2.74
N ASN A 684 -8.25 -31.57 -1.73
CA ASN A 684 -7.89 -32.60 -0.77
C ASN A 684 -8.83 -32.52 0.45
N CYS A 685 -9.18 -33.66 1.04
CA CYS A 685 -9.95 -33.74 2.28
C CYS A 685 -9.62 -35.03 3.02
N GLU A 686 -9.14 -34.92 4.27
CA GLU A 686 -8.80 -36.10 5.10
C GLU A 686 -10.04 -36.86 5.57
N THR A 687 -11.18 -36.19 5.64
CA THR A 687 -12.48 -36.80 5.95
C THR A 687 -13.33 -36.88 4.70
N GLU A 688 -14.07 -37.98 4.53
CA GLU A 688 -14.98 -38.12 3.41
C GLU A 688 -16.00 -36.96 3.45
N PRO A 689 -16.09 -36.12 2.39
CA PRO A 689 -17.02 -35.00 2.38
C PRO A 689 -18.43 -35.51 2.64
N GLU A 690 -19.11 -34.94 3.64
CA GLU A 690 -20.49 -35.34 3.95
C GLU A 690 -21.35 -35.23 2.67
N SER A 691 -21.85 -36.36 2.19
CA SER A 691 -22.79 -36.32 1.08
C SER A 691 -24.02 -35.54 1.51
N LEU A 692 -24.55 -34.66 0.65
CA LEU A 692 -25.84 -33.98 0.83
C LEU A 692 -27.04 -34.95 1.00
N ARG A 693 -26.81 -36.27 1.12
CA ARG A 693 -27.82 -37.30 1.38
C ARG A 693 -28.24 -37.39 2.84
N ASN A 694 -27.64 -36.62 3.77
CA ASN A 694 -28.22 -36.48 5.11
C ASN A 694 -29.64 -35.90 4.97
N LEU A 695 -30.64 -36.74 5.24
CA LEU A 695 -32.05 -36.37 5.14
C LEU A 695 -32.29 -35.15 6.04
N PRO A 696 -32.91 -34.07 5.53
CA PRO A 696 -33.19 -32.91 6.35
C PRO A 696 -34.04 -33.32 7.56
N LYS A 697 -33.53 -33.03 8.76
CA LYS A 697 -34.23 -33.31 10.02
C LYS A 697 -35.48 -32.43 10.06
N ILE A 698 -36.66 -33.05 10.20
CA ILE A 698 -37.92 -32.31 10.28
C ILE A 698 -37.91 -31.50 11.58
N PRO A 699 -38.17 -30.17 11.53
CA PRO A 699 -38.13 -29.34 12.72
C PRO A 699 -39.25 -29.68 13.70
N SER A 700 -38.95 -29.59 14.99
CA SER A 700 -39.93 -29.69 16.06
C SER A 700 -40.86 -28.47 16.09
N PRO A 701 -42.06 -28.54 16.70
CA PRO A 701 -43.01 -27.41 16.76
C PRO A 701 -42.42 -26.12 17.36
N GLU A 702 -41.47 -26.25 18.29
CA GLU A 702 -40.79 -25.13 18.95
C GLU A 702 -39.77 -24.45 18.01
N GLU A 703 -39.13 -25.20 17.12
CA GLU A 703 -38.14 -24.70 16.16
C GLU A 703 -38.79 -24.01 14.95
N VAL A 704 -40.07 -24.32 14.64
CA VAL A 704 -40.78 -23.77 13.47
C VAL A 704 -40.79 -22.24 13.45
N GLY A 705 -41.08 -21.61 14.59
CA GLY A 705 -41.11 -20.14 14.68
C GLY A 705 -39.74 -19.52 14.45
N PHE A 706 -38.71 -20.08 15.08
CA PHE A 706 -37.33 -19.59 14.97
C PHE A 706 -36.78 -19.71 13.55
N ILE A 707 -37.09 -20.83 12.86
CA ILE A 707 -36.71 -21.05 11.46
C ILE A 707 -37.38 -20.02 10.55
N ILE A 708 -38.68 -19.72 10.76
CA ILE A 708 -39.39 -18.71 9.95
C ILE A 708 -38.76 -17.33 10.15
N ASP A 709 -38.52 -16.92 11.40
CA ASP A 709 -37.96 -15.60 11.72
C ASP A 709 -36.51 -15.44 11.24
N ALA A 710 -35.73 -16.52 11.25
CA ALA A 710 -34.36 -16.54 10.74
C ALA A 710 -34.33 -16.47 9.21
N LEU A 711 -35.17 -17.25 8.53
CA LEU A 711 -35.12 -17.41 7.07
C LEU A 711 -35.87 -16.32 6.31
N PHE A 712 -37.00 -15.82 6.82
CA PHE A 712 -37.88 -14.91 6.09
C PHE A 712 -37.97 -13.56 6.77
N LYS A 713 -37.67 -12.49 6.04
CA LYS A 713 -37.98 -11.11 6.44
C LYS A 713 -39.13 -10.59 5.58
N VAL A 714 -40.16 -10.08 6.23
CA VAL A 714 -41.40 -9.65 5.57
C VAL A 714 -41.77 -8.23 6.00
N ASP A 715 -42.15 -7.40 5.04
CA ASP A 715 -42.64 -6.05 5.29
C ASP A 715 -43.66 -5.61 4.21
N VAL A 716 -44.42 -4.56 4.49
CA VAL A 716 -45.29 -3.89 3.52
C VAL A 716 -44.87 -2.42 3.43
N LEU A 717 -44.19 -2.10 2.34
CA LEU A 717 -43.64 -0.77 2.08
C LEU A 717 -44.73 0.20 1.62
N SER A 718 -44.37 1.49 1.59
CA SER A 718 -45.26 2.57 1.13
C SER A 718 -45.82 2.29 -0.27
N GLY A 719 -47.12 2.58 -0.46
CA GLY A 719 -47.81 2.29 -1.71
C GLY A 719 -48.29 0.83 -1.86
N ASN A 720 -48.47 0.12 -0.75
CA ASN A 720 -48.96 -1.27 -0.72
C ASN A 720 -48.05 -2.24 -1.50
N ILE A 721 -46.74 -2.05 -1.37
CA ILE A 721 -45.72 -2.90 -1.99
C ILE A 721 -45.26 -3.92 -0.95
N GLY A 722 -45.53 -5.20 -1.18
CA GLY A 722 -45.00 -6.28 -0.35
C GLY A 722 -43.49 -6.42 -0.54
N TYR A 723 -42.77 -6.68 0.54
CA TYR A 723 -41.34 -7.01 0.53
C TYR A 723 -41.12 -8.34 1.23
N LEU A 724 -40.51 -9.29 0.52
CA LEU A 724 -40.17 -10.62 1.01
C LEU A 724 -38.69 -10.91 0.74
N ARG A 725 -37.90 -11.04 1.80
CA ARG A 725 -36.51 -11.49 1.72
C ARG A 725 -36.40 -12.87 2.32
N PHE A 726 -35.63 -13.73 1.67
CA PHE A 726 -35.19 -14.97 2.31
C PHE A 726 -33.77 -15.33 1.91
N ASP A 727 -32.97 -15.70 2.90
CA ASP A 727 -31.51 -15.76 2.77
C ASP A 727 -31.00 -17.16 2.40
N ARG A 728 -31.88 -18.17 2.36
CA ARG A 728 -31.54 -19.54 1.96
C ARG A 728 -32.71 -20.24 1.30
N MET A 729 -32.44 -21.14 0.37
CA MET A 729 -33.43 -22.06 -0.20
C MET A 729 -33.48 -23.35 0.62
N GLU A 730 -34.53 -23.52 1.43
CA GLU A 730 -34.71 -24.72 2.26
C GLU A 730 -35.27 -25.92 1.49
N ASP A 731 -35.12 -27.12 2.05
CA ASP A 731 -35.73 -28.31 1.46
C ASP A 731 -37.26 -28.26 1.51
N VAL A 732 -37.91 -28.77 0.46
CA VAL A 732 -39.38 -28.81 0.36
C VAL A 732 -40.07 -29.51 1.54
N LYS A 733 -39.43 -30.51 2.16
CA LYS A 733 -39.98 -31.19 3.34
C LYS A 733 -40.05 -30.25 4.54
N ILE A 734 -39.00 -29.44 4.74
CA ILE A 734 -38.95 -28.41 5.79
C ILE A 734 -39.99 -27.33 5.51
N LEU A 735 -40.05 -26.81 4.27
CA LEU A 735 -41.05 -25.80 3.89
C LEU A 735 -42.50 -26.28 4.08
N ARG A 736 -42.77 -27.57 3.80
CA ARG A 736 -44.09 -28.17 4.07
C ARG A 736 -44.39 -28.27 5.56
N ALA A 737 -43.40 -28.66 6.37
CA ALA A 737 -43.57 -28.75 7.83
C ALA A 737 -43.89 -27.39 8.47
N ILE A 738 -43.22 -26.33 8.04
CA ILE A 738 -43.46 -24.96 8.55
C ILE A 738 -44.64 -24.26 7.83
N GLY A 739 -45.20 -24.87 6.79
CA GLY A 739 -46.16 -24.27 5.85
C GLY A 739 -47.34 -23.54 6.51
N PRO A 740 -48.08 -24.15 7.46
CA PRO A 740 -49.21 -23.49 8.12
C PRO A 740 -48.82 -22.18 8.84
N GLN A 741 -47.67 -22.17 9.53
CA GLN A 741 -47.18 -20.97 10.22
C GLN A 741 -46.58 -19.97 9.24
N LEU A 742 -45.87 -20.43 8.21
CA LEU A 742 -45.36 -19.58 7.13
C LEU A 742 -46.51 -18.82 6.44
N VAL A 743 -47.62 -19.50 6.16
CA VAL A 743 -48.81 -18.86 5.59
C VAL A 743 -49.37 -17.80 6.53
N LYS A 744 -49.51 -18.14 7.82
CA LYS A 744 -50.07 -17.24 8.82
C LYS A 744 -49.23 -15.99 9.08
N VAL A 745 -47.91 -16.15 9.23
CA VAL A 745 -46.99 -15.09 9.71
C VAL A 745 -46.40 -14.26 8.58
N VAL A 746 -46.15 -14.89 7.42
CA VAL A 746 -45.49 -14.25 6.27
C VAL A 746 -46.50 -14.02 5.16
N TRP A 747 -47.11 -15.09 4.64
CA TRP A 747 -47.84 -15.02 3.38
C TRP A 747 -49.13 -14.19 3.44
N ASN A 748 -49.90 -14.32 4.51
CA ASN A 748 -51.15 -13.58 4.70
C ASN A 748 -50.93 -12.05 4.76
N LYS A 749 -49.73 -11.58 5.13
CA LYS A 749 -49.38 -10.15 5.10
C LYS A 749 -49.11 -9.65 3.68
N LEU A 750 -48.66 -10.53 2.80
CA LEU A 750 -48.21 -10.20 1.45
C LEU A 750 -49.29 -10.41 0.41
N VAL A 751 -50.18 -11.41 0.56
CA VAL A 751 -51.07 -11.84 -0.53
C VAL A 751 -52.01 -10.75 -1.05
N SER A 752 -52.38 -9.80 -0.20
CA SER A 752 -53.25 -8.66 -0.54
C SER A 752 -52.52 -7.44 -1.10
N THR A 753 -51.19 -7.42 -1.17
CA THR A 753 -50.42 -6.28 -1.70
C THR A 753 -50.59 -6.14 -3.22
N ASP A 754 -50.34 -4.95 -3.78
CA ASP A 754 -50.53 -4.69 -5.21
C ASP A 754 -49.33 -5.16 -6.05
N VAL A 755 -48.13 -5.07 -5.47
CA VAL A 755 -46.85 -5.44 -6.07
C VAL A 755 -45.99 -6.16 -5.03
N LEU A 756 -45.17 -7.12 -5.45
CA LEU A 756 -44.25 -7.85 -4.57
C LEU A 756 -42.79 -7.69 -5.02
N ILE A 757 -41.92 -7.31 -4.09
CA ILE A 757 -40.46 -7.39 -4.22
C ILE A 757 -39.98 -8.63 -3.47
N ILE A 758 -39.28 -9.51 -4.17
CA ILE A 758 -38.58 -10.67 -3.62
C ILE A 758 -37.08 -10.36 -3.59
N ASP A 759 -36.46 -10.33 -2.42
CA ASP A 759 -35.05 -9.97 -2.26
C ASP A 759 -34.18 -11.21 -2.05
N LEU A 760 -33.33 -11.50 -3.03
CA LEU A 760 -32.39 -12.64 -3.05
C LEU A 760 -30.93 -12.19 -3.01
N ARG A 761 -30.66 -10.91 -2.76
CA ARG A 761 -29.29 -10.36 -2.75
C ARG A 761 -28.35 -11.00 -1.72
N TYR A 762 -28.92 -11.74 -0.76
CA TYR A 762 -28.18 -12.40 0.31
C TYR A 762 -28.29 -13.93 0.24
N ASN A 763 -28.89 -14.47 -0.81
CA ASN A 763 -29.23 -15.89 -0.90
C ASN A 763 -28.27 -16.67 -1.81
N THR A 764 -27.33 -17.37 -1.20
CA THR A 764 -26.34 -18.21 -1.91
C THR A 764 -26.92 -19.52 -2.44
N GLY A 765 -28.19 -19.82 -2.14
CA GLY A 765 -28.93 -20.97 -2.62
C GLY A 765 -29.27 -21.98 -1.53
N GLY A 766 -29.19 -23.27 -1.87
CA GLY A 766 -29.64 -24.37 -1.01
C GLY A 766 -30.31 -25.47 -1.83
N TYR A 767 -31.44 -26.01 -1.36
CA TYR A 767 -32.13 -27.12 -2.02
C TYR A 767 -33.07 -26.61 -3.13
N SER A 768 -32.89 -27.11 -4.36
CA SER A 768 -33.80 -26.78 -5.48
C SER A 768 -35.18 -27.43 -5.38
N THR A 769 -35.37 -28.37 -4.45
CA THR A 769 -36.63 -29.07 -4.23
C THR A 769 -37.77 -28.12 -3.86
N ALA A 770 -37.47 -26.96 -3.28
CA ALA A 770 -38.44 -25.94 -2.92
C ALA A 770 -38.95 -25.07 -4.07
N ILE A 771 -38.20 -24.95 -5.17
CA ILE A 771 -38.51 -24.03 -6.27
C ILE A 771 -39.93 -24.28 -6.84
N PRO A 772 -40.35 -25.54 -7.13
CA PRO A 772 -41.71 -25.82 -7.59
C PRO A 772 -42.80 -25.30 -6.66
N LEU A 773 -42.61 -25.48 -5.35
CA LEU A 773 -43.57 -25.05 -4.33
C LEU A 773 -43.65 -23.52 -4.28
N LEU A 774 -42.51 -22.82 -4.26
CA LEU A 774 -42.46 -21.36 -4.23
C LEU A 774 -43.06 -20.74 -5.51
N CYS A 775 -42.69 -21.25 -6.69
CA CYS A 775 -43.25 -20.79 -7.96
C CYS A 775 -44.77 -20.98 -8.02
N THR A 776 -45.32 -22.01 -7.37
CA THR A 776 -46.77 -22.28 -7.38
C THR A 776 -47.60 -21.11 -6.84
N TYR A 777 -47.09 -20.32 -5.89
CA TYR A 777 -47.80 -19.14 -5.39
C TYR A 777 -48.00 -18.04 -6.45
N PHE A 778 -47.19 -18.02 -7.50
CA PHE A 778 -47.12 -16.93 -8.47
C PHE A 778 -47.77 -17.23 -9.83
N PHE A 779 -48.23 -18.46 -10.06
CA PHE A 779 -48.89 -18.87 -11.30
C PHE A 779 -50.32 -19.36 -11.05
N ASP A 780 -51.14 -19.34 -12.09
CA ASP A 780 -52.50 -19.89 -12.07
C ASP A 780 -52.48 -21.41 -11.85
N PRO A 781 -53.53 -21.99 -11.21
CA PRO A 781 -53.56 -23.41 -10.86
C PRO A 781 -53.58 -24.33 -12.07
N GLN A 782 -54.14 -23.89 -13.20
CA GLN A 782 -54.14 -24.62 -14.46
C GLN A 782 -53.96 -23.67 -15.66
N PRO A 783 -53.24 -24.10 -16.72
CA PRO A 783 -52.42 -25.31 -16.79
C PRO A 783 -51.15 -25.20 -15.93
N LEU A 784 -50.67 -26.32 -15.39
CA LEU A 784 -49.39 -26.37 -14.68
C LEU A 784 -48.27 -25.80 -15.57
N LYS A 785 -47.48 -24.88 -15.02
CA LYS A 785 -46.40 -24.24 -15.76
C LYS A 785 -45.14 -25.09 -15.69
N HIS A 786 -44.55 -25.34 -16.85
CA HIS A 786 -43.22 -25.95 -16.96
C HIS A 786 -42.19 -24.90 -16.55
N LEU A 787 -41.47 -25.16 -15.46
CA LEU A 787 -40.47 -24.24 -14.92
C LEU A 787 -39.15 -24.40 -15.66
N TYR A 788 -38.63 -25.62 -15.69
CA TYR A 788 -37.42 -26.02 -16.41
C TYR A 788 -37.34 -27.55 -16.45
N THR A 789 -36.35 -28.08 -17.16
CA THR A 789 -36.06 -29.53 -17.20
C THR A 789 -34.67 -29.77 -16.65
N ILE A 790 -34.51 -30.69 -15.71
CA ILE A 790 -33.19 -31.13 -15.22
C ILE A 790 -32.77 -32.35 -16.02
N PHE A 791 -31.62 -32.27 -16.66
CA PHE A 791 -30.94 -33.43 -17.25
C PHE A 791 -29.82 -33.86 -16.30
N ASP A 792 -29.87 -35.11 -15.84
CA ASP A 792 -28.87 -35.69 -14.95
C ASP A 792 -28.06 -36.75 -15.72
N ARG A 793 -26.75 -36.52 -15.84
CA ARG A 793 -25.83 -37.41 -16.55
C ARG A 793 -25.84 -38.82 -15.97
N SER A 794 -26.00 -38.96 -14.65
CA SER A 794 -25.94 -40.26 -13.95
C SER A 794 -27.18 -41.13 -14.18
N LYS A 795 -28.33 -40.52 -14.45
CA LYS A 795 -29.62 -41.23 -14.57
C LYS A 795 -30.14 -41.35 -15.99
N THR A 796 -29.45 -40.77 -16.98
CA THR A 796 -29.83 -40.66 -18.41
C THR A 796 -31.24 -40.11 -18.71
N ASN A 797 -32.00 -39.72 -17.68
CA ASN A 797 -33.37 -39.24 -17.78
C ASN A 797 -33.47 -37.74 -17.52
N ALA A 798 -34.26 -37.06 -18.36
CA ALA A 798 -34.63 -35.67 -18.17
C ALA A 798 -35.88 -35.59 -17.28
N THR A 799 -35.79 -34.88 -16.15
CA THR A 799 -36.93 -34.67 -15.25
C THR A 799 -37.54 -33.31 -15.52
N LYS A 800 -38.80 -33.30 -15.96
CA LYS A 800 -39.58 -32.07 -16.16
C LYS A 800 -40.04 -31.52 -14.82
N VAL A 801 -39.65 -30.29 -14.49
CA VAL A 801 -40.04 -29.61 -13.25
C VAL A 801 -41.20 -28.65 -13.55
N THR A 802 -42.33 -28.83 -12.86
CA THR A 802 -43.53 -28.01 -13.04
C THR A 802 -44.01 -27.41 -11.74
N THR A 803 -44.88 -26.40 -11.81
CA THR A 803 -45.68 -25.97 -10.66
C THR A 803 -46.57 -27.11 -10.13
N LEU A 804 -47.05 -26.96 -8.89
CA LEU A 804 -47.95 -27.90 -8.23
C LEU A 804 -49.43 -27.50 -8.45
N PRO A 805 -50.37 -28.47 -8.46
CA PRO A 805 -51.80 -28.19 -8.61
C PRO A 805 -52.37 -27.42 -7.40
N GLU A 806 -51.89 -27.74 -6.21
CA GLU A 806 -52.38 -27.18 -4.95
C GLU A 806 -51.24 -26.61 -4.10
N VAL A 807 -51.57 -25.60 -3.30
CA VAL A 807 -50.67 -24.95 -2.35
C VAL A 807 -51.47 -24.52 -1.11
N LEU A 808 -50.82 -24.49 0.05
CA LEU A 808 -51.41 -23.96 1.28
C LEU A 808 -51.57 -22.44 1.18
N GLY A 809 -52.73 -21.91 1.57
CA GLY A 809 -53.02 -20.47 1.47
C GLY A 809 -53.44 -20.01 0.07
N GLN A 810 -53.69 -18.71 -0.09
CA GLN A 810 -54.15 -18.12 -1.35
C GLN A 810 -52.97 -17.85 -2.31
N ARG A 811 -53.12 -18.08 -3.61
CA ARG A 811 -52.10 -17.71 -4.61
C ARG A 811 -52.00 -16.17 -4.72
N TYR A 812 -50.79 -15.64 -4.96
CA TYR A 812 -50.60 -14.21 -5.23
C TYR A 812 -51.28 -13.77 -6.53
N GLY A 813 -51.44 -14.72 -7.45
CA GLY A 813 -52.09 -14.53 -8.76
C GLY A 813 -51.10 -14.20 -9.86
N SER A 814 -51.51 -14.41 -11.12
CA SER A 814 -50.67 -14.16 -12.31
C SER A 814 -50.65 -12.70 -12.77
N GLN A 815 -51.57 -11.86 -12.28
CA GLN A 815 -51.78 -10.48 -12.77
C GLN A 815 -50.96 -9.42 -12.01
N LYS A 816 -50.53 -9.73 -10.77
CA LYS A 816 -49.76 -8.78 -9.94
C LYS A 816 -48.28 -8.80 -10.30
N ASP A 817 -47.67 -7.62 -10.36
CA ASP A 817 -46.25 -7.47 -10.70
C ASP A 817 -45.34 -8.04 -9.62
N ILE A 818 -44.26 -8.71 -10.03
CA ILE A 818 -43.20 -9.21 -9.14
C ILE A 818 -41.85 -8.69 -9.62
N TYR A 819 -41.06 -8.20 -8.68
CA TYR A 819 -39.67 -7.79 -8.88
C TYR A 819 -38.75 -8.67 -8.04
N ILE A 820 -37.62 -9.10 -8.59
CA ILE A 820 -36.64 -9.93 -7.88
C ILE A 820 -35.33 -9.16 -7.79
N LEU A 821 -34.75 -9.05 -6.59
CA LEU A 821 -33.45 -8.41 -6.38
C LEU A 821 -32.33 -9.45 -6.33
N THR A 822 -31.25 -9.23 -7.08
CA THR A 822 -30.08 -10.14 -7.15
C THR A 822 -28.77 -9.42 -6.88
N SER A 823 -27.76 -10.18 -6.46
CA SER A 823 -26.36 -9.75 -6.29
C SER A 823 -25.40 -10.79 -6.88
N HIS A 824 -24.11 -10.47 -6.90
CA HIS A 824 -23.05 -11.42 -7.27
C HIS A 824 -22.98 -12.68 -6.39
N ILE A 825 -23.56 -12.66 -5.19
CA ILE A 825 -23.60 -13.84 -4.31
C ILE A 825 -24.88 -14.66 -4.46
N THR A 826 -25.88 -14.17 -5.21
CA THR A 826 -27.08 -14.96 -5.48
C THR A 826 -26.70 -16.20 -6.28
N GLY A 827 -26.98 -17.41 -5.77
CA GLY A 827 -26.43 -18.64 -6.36
C GLY A 827 -27.32 -19.88 -6.25
N SER A 828 -26.92 -20.97 -6.91
CA SER A 828 -27.57 -22.28 -6.83
C SER A 828 -29.09 -22.22 -7.00
N ALA A 829 -29.86 -22.77 -6.08
CA ALA A 829 -31.32 -22.79 -6.13
C ALA A 829 -31.96 -21.38 -6.20
N ALA A 830 -31.34 -20.35 -5.62
CA ALA A 830 -31.84 -18.98 -5.68
C ALA A 830 -31.66 -18.38 -7.07
N GLU A 831 -30.51 -18.63 -7.70
CA GLU A 831 -30.29 -18.30 -9.11
C GLU A 831 -31.32 -19.01 -10.01
N ALA A 832 -31.52 -20.32 -9.80
CA ALA A 832 -32.48 -21.09 -10.58
C ALA A 832 -33.90 -20.54 -10.47
N PHE A 833 -34.33 -20.13 -9.28
CA PHE A 833 -35.62 -19.47 -9.06
C PHE A 833 -35.71 -18.12 -9.79
N ALA A 834 -34.71 -17.24 -9.63
CA ALA A 834 -34.68 -15.95 -10.30
C ALA A 834 -34.70 -16.08 -11.83
N ARG A 835 -33.91 -17.00 -12.37
CA ARG A 835 -33.87 -17.32 -13.81
C ARG A 835 -35.20 -17.85 -14.31
N THR A 836 -35.81 -18.78 -13.59
CA THR A 836 -37.12 -19.37 -13.95
C THR A 836 -38.18 -18.27 -14.04
N MET A 837 -38.25 -17.39 -13.04
CA MET A 837 -39.22 -16.30 -13.00
C MET A 837 -38.96 -15.26 -14.09
N LYS A 838 -37.68 -15.05 -14.47
CA LYS A 838 -37.28 -14.22 -15.60
C LYS A 838 -37.65 -14.83 -16.96
N ASP A 839 -37.23 -16.06 -17.23
CA ASP A 839 -37.45 -16.76 -18.50
C ASP A 839 -38.95 -16.85 -18.82
N LEU A 840 -39.76 -17.20 -17.80
CA LEU A 840 -41.21 -17.27 -17.91
C LEU A 840 -41.91 -15.90 -17.94
N LYS A 841 -41.15 -14.80 -17.94
CA LYS A 841 -41.65 -13.41 -17.92
C LYS A 841 -42.59 -13.13 -16.75
N ARG A 842 -42.41 -13.84 -15.63
CA ARG A 842 -43.23 -13.67 -14.43
C ARG A 842 -42.71 -12.55 -13.53
N ALA A 843 -41.41 -12.31 -13.51
CA ALA A 843 -40.81 -11.27 -12.68
C ALA A 843 -39.76 -10.43 -13.41
N THR A 844 -39.63 -9.18 -13.00
CA THR A 844 -38.54 -8.29 -13.41
C THR A 844 -37.38 -8.39 -12.42
N VAL A 845 -36.30 -9.03 -12.83
CA VAL A 845 -35.02 -9.11 -12.08
C VAL A 845 -34.26 -7.77 -12.16
N ILE A 846 -33.81 -7.24 -11.01
CA ILE A 846 -33.09 -5.97 -10.86
C ILE A 846 -31.89 -6.20 -9.92
N GLY A 847 -30.70 -5.74 -10.27
CA GLY A 847 -29.51 -5.86 -9.41
C GLY A 847 -28.26 -6.19 -10.19
N GLU A 848 -27.40 -7.03 -9.62
CA GLU A 848 -26.17 -7.51 -10.26
C GLU A 848 -26.38 -8.89 -10.92
N PRO A 849 -25.51 -9.28 -11.87
CA PRO A 849 -25.43 -10.65 -12.35
C PRO A 849 -25.19 -11.65 -11.21
N THR A 850 -25.89 -12.79 -11.24
CA THR A 850 -25.73 -13.86 -10.24
C THR A 850 -24.45 -14.69 -10.47
N ILE A 851 -24.10 -15.58 -9.53
CA ILE A 851 -22.80 -16.27 -9.50
C ILE A 851 -22.52 -17.22 -10.67
N GLY A 852 -23.55 -17.80 -11.30
CA GLY A 852 -23.38 -18.74 -12.43
C GLY A 852 -23.38 -20.23 -12.09
N GLY A 853 -24.06 -20.62 -11.02
CA GLY A 853 -24.03 -21.99 -10.48
C GLY A 853 -25.40 -22.61 -10.31
N ALA A 854 -26.29 -22.55 -11.31
CA ALA A 854 -27.72 -22.81 -11.14
C ALA A 854 -28.16 -24.24 -10.75
N LEU A 855 -27.27 -25.22 -10.46
CA LEU A 855 -27.54 -26.50 -9.75
C LEU A 855 -26.30 -27.42 -9.64
N SER A 856 -26.45 -28.52 -8.89
CA SER A 856 -25.42 -29.28 -8.15
C SER A 856 -24.25 -29.90 -8.94
N SER A 857 -23.07 -29.87 -8.33
CA SER A 857 -21.95 -30.77 -8.65
C SER A 857 -22.03 -32.04 -7.81
N GLY A 858 -21.63 -33.18 -8.37
CA GLY A 858 -21.34 -34.38 -7.60
C GLY A 858 -19.89 -34.33 -7.11
N THR A 859 -19.66 -34.80 -5.88
CA THR A 859 -18.31 -34.99 -5.34
C THR A 859 -17.92 -36.46 -5.52
N TYR A 860 -16.78 -36.69 -6.17
CA TYR A 860 -16.27 -38.02 -6.48
C TYR A 860 -14.85 -38.14 -5.96
N GLN A 861 -14.54 -39.22 -5.24
CA GLN A 861 -13.18 -39.49 -4.80
C GLN A 861 -12.31 -39.88 -6.00
N ILE A 862 -11.07 -39.39 -6.03
CA ILE A 862 -10.06 -39.73 -7.04
C ILE A 862 -9.14 -40.79 -6.43
N GLY A 863 -9.32 -42.03 -6.87
CA GLY A 863 -8.61 -43.19 -6.37
C GLY A 863 -8.99 -43.51 -4.94
N ASN A 864 -8.17 -44.34 -4.30
CA ASN A 864 -8.27 -44.58 -2.86
C ASN A 864 -7.42 -43.55 -2.09
N ASN A 865 -7.55 -42.28 -2.44
CA ASN A 865 -6.75 -41.18 -1.89
C ASN A 865 -7.62 -40.06 -1.31
N ILE A 866 -6.97 -39.10 -0.65
CA ILE A 866 -7.64 -37.93 -0.04
C ILE A 866 -8.11 -36.87 -1.06
N LEU A 867 -8.00 -37.15 -2.36
CA LEU A 867 -8.39 -36.22 -3.42
C LEU A 867 -9.86 -36.44 -3.84
N TYR A 868 -10.57 -35.34 -4.07
CA TYR A 868 -11.96 -35.34 -4.51
C TYR A 868 -12.17 -34.35 -5.65
N ALA A 869 -12.92 -34.77 -6.67
CA ALA A 869 -13.36 -33.94 -7.78
C ALA A 869 -14.83 -33.51 -7.58
N SER A 870 -15.06 -32.20 -7.58
CA SER A 870 -16.38 -31.60 -7.74
C SER A 870 -16.69 -31.48 -9.22
N ILE A 871 -17.64 -32.28 -9.72
CA ILE A 871 -17.98 -32.38 -11.14
C ILE A 871 -19.45 -31.98 -11.36
N PRO A 872 -19.73 -30.92 -12.14
CA PRO A 872 -21.06 -30.58 -12.60
C PRO A 872 -21.64 -31.70 -13.48
N ASN A 873 -22.59 -32.46 -12.92
CA ASN A 873 -23.22 -33.62 -13.56
C ASN A 873 -24.68 -33.40 -13.96
N GLN A 874 -25.20 -32.19 -13.72
CA GLN A 874 -26.57 -31.80 -14.07
C GLN A 874 -26.57 -30.56 -14.97
N ALA A 875 -27.43 -30.58 -15.99
CA ALA A 875 -27.78 -29.41 -16.79
C ALA A 875 -29.24 -29.05 -16.57
N VAL A 876 -29.52 -27.75 -16.54
CA VAL A 876 -30.88 -27.25 -16.52
C VAL A 876 -31.22 -26.69 -17.89
N LEU A 877 -32.28 -27.19 -18.50
CA LEU A 877 -32.81 -26.73 -19.77
C LEU A 877 -33.97 -25.76 -19.53
N SER A 878 -33.90 -24.58 -20.14
CA SER A 878 -34.95 -23.58 -20.08
C SER A 878 -36.25 -24.14 -20.65
N ALA A 879 -37.36 -23.98 -19.92
CA ALA A 879 -38.69 -24.37 -20.41
C ALA A 879 -39.15 -23.56 -21.63
N VAL A 880 -38.55 -22.38 -21.88
CA VAL A 880 -38.94 -21.48 -22.96
C VAL A 880 -38.13 -21.72 -24.22
N THR A 881 -36.80 -21.82 -24.09
CA THR A 881 -35.91 -21.94 -25.25
C THR A 881 -35.48 -23.37 -25.54
N GLY A 882 -35.68 -24.30 -24.61
CA GLY A 882 -35.15 -25.66 -24.69
C GLY A 882 -33.62 -25.77 -24.56
N LYS A 883 -32.91 -24.64 -24.47
CA LYS A 883 -31.45 -24.60 -24.36
C LYS A 883 -31.01 -24.76 -22.91
N ALA A 884 -29.81 -25.31 -22.72
CA ALA A 884 -29.15 -25.33 -21.42
C ALA A 884 -28.90 -23.91 -20.90
N TRP A 885 -29.11 -23.70 -19.61
CA TRP A 885 -28.77 -22.46 -18.95
C TRP A 885 -27.26 -22.22 -18.99
N SER A 886 -26.88 -20.96 -19.20
CA SER A 886 -25.47 -20.55 -19.18
C SER A 886 -24.89 -20.66 -17.78
N VAL A 887 -23.59 -20.96 -17.71
CA VAL A 887 -22.76 -20.92 -16.50
C VAL A 887 -22.39 -19.49 -16.08
N SER A 888 -22.72 -18.46 -16.87
CA SER A 888 -22.34 -17.05 -16.60
C SER A 888 -23.31 -16.29 -15.68
N GLY A 889 -24.23 -16.98 -14.99
CA GLY A 889 -25.21 -16.32 -14.12
C GLY A 889 -26.39 -15.68 -14.88
N VAL A 890 -27.35 -15.16 -14.12
CA VAL A 890 -28.56 -14.51 -14.61
C VAL A 890 -28.28 -13.04 -14.74
N GLU A 891 -28.22 -12.55 -15.98
CA GLU A 891 -28.21 -11.12 -16.23
C GLU A 891 -29.55 -10.49 -15.80
N PRO A 892 -29.54 -9.43 -14.97
CA PRO A 892 -30.76 -8.74 -14.56
C PRO A 892 -31.37 -7.96 -15.74
N HIS A 893 -32.68 -7.67 -15.69
CA HIS A 893 -33.31 -6.80 -16.69
C HIS A 893 -32.89 -5.34 -16.50
N VAL A 894 -32.60 -4.95 -15.26
CA VAL A 894 -32.11 -3.62 -14.89
C VAL A 894 -30.87 -3.82 -14.03
N VAL A 895 -29.72 -3.43 -14.58
CA VAL A 895 -28.43 -3.50 -13.88
C VAL A 895 -28.37 -2.41 -12.81
N ALA A 896 -28.08 -2.79 -11.57
CA ALA A 896 -27.89 -1.90 -10.44
C ALA A 896 -26.94 -2.56 -9.42
N GLN A 897 -26.14 -1.77 -8.71
CA GLN A 897 -25.36 -2.30 -7.59
C GLN A 897 -26.29 -2.92 -6.53
N ALA A 898 -25.85 -4.00 -5.88
CA ALA A 898 -26.70 -4.73 -4.93
C ALA A 898 -27.23 -3.80 -3.82
N SER A 899 -26.45 -2.84 -3.33
CA SER A 899 -26.87 -1.83 -2.34
C SER A 899 -28.05 -0.97 -2.82
N ASP A 900 -28.10 -0.65 -4.11
CA ASP A 900 -29.10 0.27 -4.70
C ASP A 900 -30.31 -0.43 -5.31
N ALA A 901 -30.24 -1.75 -5.51
CA ALA A 901 -31.27 -2.51 -6.24
C ALA A 901 -32.70 -2.32 -5.69
N LEU A 902 -32.87 -2.23 -4.36
CA LEU A 902 -34.17 -1.96 -3.74
C LEU A 902 -34.71 -0.58 -4.10
N ASN A 903 -33.86 0.45 -4.03
CA ASN A 903 -34.24 1.82 -4.39
C ASN A 903 -34.59 1.92 -5.87
N VAL A 904 -33.84 1.23 -6.73
CA VAL A 904 -34.12 1.16 -8.17
C VAL A 904 -35.46 0.47 -8.42
N ALA A 905 -35.75 -0.65 -7.75
CA ALA A 905 -37.03 -1.33 -7.87
C ALA A 905 -38.21 -0.43 -7.47
N GLN A 906 -38.10 0.28 -6.35
CA GLN A 906 -39.13 1.24 -5.90
C GLN A 906 -39.37 2.36 -6.92
N LYS A 907 -38.30 2.90 -7.53
CA LYS A 907 -38.41 3.92 -8.61
C LYS A 907 -39.11 3.36 -9.85
N VAL A 908 -38.76 2.14 -10.26
CA VAL A 908 -39.38 1.46 -11.41
C VAL A 908 -40.87 1.24 -11.15
N ILE A 909 -41.22 0.74 -9.96
CA ILE A 909 -42.61 0.54 -9.54
C ILE A 909 -43.37 1.86 -9.52
N GLY A 910 -42.82 2.89 -8.87
CA GLY A 910 -43.44 4.21 -8.78
C GLY A 910 -43.73 4.83 -10.15
N THR A 911 -42.77 4.73 -11.08
CA THR A 911 -42.94 5.21 -12.46
C THR A 911 -44.06 4.47 -13.19
N LYS A 912 -44.14 3.14 -13.02
CA LYS A 912 -45.18 2.31 -13.64
C LYS A 912 -46.57 2.64 -13.10
N LEU A 913 -46.71 2.79 -11.78
CA LEU A 913 -47.96 3.17 -11.13
C LEU A 913 -48.42 4.58 -11.54
N GLN A 914 -47.49 5.52 -11.77
CA GLN A 914 -47.82 6.85 -12.29
C GLN A 914 -48.30 6.83 -13.75
N LYS A 915 -47.72 5.98 -14.61
CA LYS A 915 -48.20 5.80 -16.00
C LYS A 915 -49.62 5.24 -16.04
N ILE A 916 -49.89 4.20 -15.22
CA ILE A 916 -51.24 3.63 -15.09
C ILE A 916 -52.25 4.67 -14.59
N LYS A 917 -51.88 5.52 -13.63
CA LYS A 917 -52.75 6.61 -13.12
C LYS A 917 -52.95 7.78 -14.10
N SER A 918 -52.05 7.96 -15.07
CA SER A 918 -52.12 9.06 -16.06
C SER A 918 -52.76 8.67 -17.39
N GLY A 919 -53.21 7.41 -17.54
CA GLY A 919 -53.93 6.94 -18.73
C GLY A 919 -53.09 6.88 -20.01
N LYS A 920 -51.76 6.79 -19.88
CA LYS A 920 -50.80 6.65 -20.99
C LYS A 920 -50.12 5.29 -21.03
#